data_AF-A0A9W8UYX9-F1
#
_entry.id   AF-A0A9W8UYX9-F1
#
_cell.length_a   1.000
_cell.length_b   1.000
_cell.length_c   1.000
_cell.angle_alpha   90.00
_cell.angle_beta   90.00
_cell.angle_gamma   90.00
#
_symmetry.space_group_name_H-M   'P 1'
#
loop_
_entity.id
_entity.type
_entity.pdbx_description
1 polymer ?
#
loop_
_entity_poly.entity_id
_entity_poly.type
_entity_poly.pdbx_seq_one_letter_code
_entity_poly.pdbx_strand_id
1 'polypeptide(L)'
;MIDLAGTDVPSPILEAVNRRQTGALRLLLAHKANAQVRDERGRTPLALSAFHGFEQGVELLLATEDVDPDEKDNEGLTPLFLAVLHTHEPESDGGRRIVRCLLDSGRVDVNIRDAEGVTPVMHALENGCRSLCRMLLECEQLDVHAKDQDGLTPLLWAVKNNDQDTVALLLARGSSPNVSDTRGETALSHVAWFGESSMAEMLLGQPGVDPGHRNNYGQTPLSLAASCANAKVVELLLATGRVDVNSRDSSGETPLHRVSARDYSPEEKSTVVKLLLATSDIEPDCKDQGGRTPLCLAAGSRHVGIAAMLLATGRVDVNSQDKEGWAPLHHAAHYGCGPMVERLLAERNVEPNCRDARGRTPLSLAAEAGRIKAVESFLSHSGVMRDARNNVGRTPLSLAVGRAPWSEFRPEEDSIEREWVAQQLLLADGVDPDAEDETGWTPLWWAVESRNGTMVDKLLEHGAGRIDLDHVDKKGRTPLELALEAGSEVIKGLLLAAGARLSAGSTKEANHDQELLLPGTNSTDIPPDEEDYNSSSHSILNRAVCSRWHTVLGIKLSVQGEEDCQGVDNEEELCAQCDVLDIDRLFSRCPMGISKGILVSKVGNMDKRSRSCPMCRLMAAVKPVLDDDLDAADCELRAFSSNRKWLGIDQQTDLSPNWVDTVFLGVVPPGKRQATTPRPSGFISRVGSNDEYRENALTVNRLRTDAIDYCKIRSWIDCCEVYHGRPCNTPTSRKIPHLRLIDCKSPELAIVAPSETVPFVALSYVWGGRKDGPDKTDYALIRDAITVTLRLGYRYLWVDRYCTLKSDPKVFSSQLQAMNTVYEKAQVTIIAAACDDPTSGLPGVSDRPMIRQPCFRVKGHVLTVIPPDPCYDVRKSTWRTRGWTFQEGILSRRRLVFTKKEVFFECQGMVIREAVEVPLRFHKVVASSPSRRLFKHQERAFPRKGIKTSRMKYRSIWPLIAEYTTRQLTYDSDILNAMLGIFDGLSEREPPIHHMCGVPALVENDSLLEGFTRGLCWALLEPGIRRQEFPSWSWTGWRGLVDGFSSSTPALKEGYSIKVDIINPLADTSARMLSWTEFERLDPPERANLLQSCQLQITGAAIEVDLWQGEKNLDSVRSLDEHKTGWHAMIYNGNDAIDGTLYLCKDPAGDAEFARRLTEERWLAITYADSG
;
A
#
# COMPACT_ATOMS: atom_id res chain seq x y z
N MET A 1 -14.09 -63.00 -1.58
CA MET A 1 -14.40 -62.71 -0.16
C MET A 1 -15.60 -61.81 -0.17
N ILE A 2 -16.75 -62.39 0.15
CA ILE A 2 -18.08 -61.78 0.14
C ILE A 2 -18.32 -61.26 1.56
N ASP A 3 -18.81 -60.01 1.65
CA ASP A 3 -19.21 -59.23 2.84
C ASP A 3 -18.92 -59.85 4.22
N LEU A 4 -17.85 -59.35 4.87
CA LEU A 4 -17.70 -59.42 6.31
C LEU A 4 -18.28 -58.15 6.91
N ALA A 5 -19.52 -58.23 7.39
CA ALA A 5 -20.11 -57.18 8.19
C ALA A 5 -19.31 -57.01 9.49
N GLY A 6 -18.72 -55.83 9.70
CA GLY A 6 -18.16 -55.41 11.00
C GLY A 6 -16.65 -55.25 11.12
N THR A 7 -15.88 -55.19 10.02
CA THR A 7 -14.47 -54.77 10.07
C THR A 7 -14.26 -53.48 9.28
N ASP A 8 -13.34 -52.61 9.72
CA ASP A 8 -12.86 -51.36 9.08
C ASP A 8 -12.26 -51.53 7.66
N VAL A 9 -12.65 -52.57 6.94
CA VAL A 9 -12.22 -52.87 5.58
C VAL A 9 -13.26 -52.28 4.63
N PRO A 10 -12.92 -51.30 3.77
CA PRO A 10 -13.87 -50.69 2.85
C PRO A 10 -14.47 -51.77 1.93
N SER A 11 -15.79 -51.71 1.73
CA SER A 11 -16.52 -52.69 0.93
C SER A 11 -15.89 -52.83 -0.46
N PRO A 12 -15.70 -54.05 -0.99
CA PRO A 12 -15.03 -54.27 -2.29
C PRO A 12 -15.68 -53.51 -3.45
N ILE A 13 -16.99 -53.29 -3.40
CA ILE A 13 -17.73 -52.54 -4.43
C ILE A 13 -17.46 -51.03 -4.33
N LEU A 14 -17.35 -50.47 -3.11
CA LEU A 14 -16.98 -49.07 -2.89
C LEU A 14 -15.54 -48.81 -3.36
N GLU A 15 -14.62 -49.74 -3.09
CA GLU A 15 -13.23 -49.64 -3.53
C GLU A 15 -13.10 -49.73 -5.07
N ALA A 16 -13.89 -50.60 -5.70
CA ALA A 16 -13.94 -50.69 -7.16
C ALA A 16 -14.44 -49.38 -7.80
N VAL A 17 -15.44 -48.73 -7.19
CA VAL A 17 -15.96 -47.41 -7.61
C VAL A 17 -14.93 -46.31 -7.37
N ASN A 18 -14.31 -46.23 -6.19
CA ASN A 18 -13.26 -45.24 -5.86
C ASN A 18 -12.08 -45.29 -6.83
N ARG A 19 -11.71 -46.50 -7.28
CA ARG A 19 -10.64 -46.71 -8.27
C ARG A 19 -11.11 -46.69 -9.72
N ARG A 20 -12.41 -46.44 -9.97
CA ARG A 20 -13.05 -46.41 -11.30
C ARG A 20 -12.78 -47.69 -12.13
N GLN A 21 -12.86 -48.85 -11.49
CA GLN A 21 -12.54 -50.15 -12.11
C GLN A 21 -13.79 -50.85 -12.65
N THR A 22 -14.13 -50.59 -13.92
CA THR A 22 -15.33 -51.16 -14.58
C THR A 22 -15.37 -52.69 -14.57
N GLY A 23 -14.23 -53.34 -14.83
CA GLY A 23 -14.14 -54.80 -14.84
C GLY A 23 -14.39 -55.43 -13.47
N ALA A 24 -13.85 -54.83 -12.40
CA ALA A 24 -14.06 -55.28 -11.04
C ALA A 24 -15.51 -55.04 -10.59
N LEU A 25 -16.07 -53.87 -10.87
CA LEU A 25 -17.46 -53.54 -10.55
C LEU A 25 -18.44 -54.49 -11.24
N ARG A 26 -18.24 -54.77 -12.54
CA ARG A 26 -19.09 -55.72 -13.30
C ARG A 26 -19.01 -57.14 -12.71
N LEU A 27 -17.82 -57.60 -12.33
CA LEU A 27 -17.65 -58.91 -11.69
C LEU A 27 -18.34 -58.98 -10.32
N LEU A 28 -18.25 -57.92 -9.52
CA LEU A 28 -18.88 -57.85 -8.20
C LEU A 28 -20.41 -57.84 -8.30
N LEU A 29 -20.98 -57.06 -9.22
CA LEU A 29 -22.43 -57.04 -9.49
C LEU A 29 -22.92 -58.40 -10.02
N ALA A 30 -22.16 -59.06 -10.90
CA ALA A 30 -22.49 -60.41 -11.39
C ALA A 30 -22.53 -61.47 -10.26
N HIS A 31 -21.77 -61.26 -9.18
CA HIS A 31 -21.78 -62.12 -7.99
C HIS A 31 -22.74 -61.61 -6.90
N LYS A 32 -23.70 -60.73 -7.24
CA LYS A 32 -24.71 -60.17 -6.33
C LYS A 32 -24.12 -59.45 -5.12
N ALA A 33 -23.01 -58.74 -5.29
CA ALA A 33 -22.52 -57.81 -4.27
C ALA A 33 -23.58 -56.74 -3.97
N ASN A 34 -23.70 -56.34 -2.70
CA ASN A 34 -24.69 -55.34 -2.28
C ASN A 34 -24.38 -53.97 -2.91
N ALA A 35 -25.19 -53.55 -3.88
CA ALA A 35 -25.05 -52.29 -4.59
C ALA A 35 -25.58 -51.07 -3.81
N GLN A 36 -26.03 -51.26 -2.56
CA GLN A 36 -26.54 -50.20 -1.67
C GLN A 36 -25.72 -50.04 -0.38
N VAL A 37 -24.49 -50.58 -0.36
CA VAL A 37 -23.57 -50.35 0.75
C VAL A 37 -23.19 -48.87 0.85
N ARG A 38 -23.06 -48.35 2.07
CA ARG A 38 -22.78 -46.94 2.33
C ARG A 38 -21.34 -46.76 2.82
N ASP A 39 -20.69 -45.69 2.37
CA ASP A 39 -19.41 -45.24 2.93
C ASP A 39 -19.61 -44.47 4.26
N GLU A 40 -18.52 -43.96 4.84
CA GLU A 40 -18.55 -43.17 6.09
C GLU A 40 -19.40 -41.89 6.00
N ARG A 41 -19.61 -41.38 4.78
CA ARG A 41 -20.46 -40.22 4.51
C ARG A 41 -21.88 -40.59 4.10
N GLY A 42 -22.24 -41.89 4.18
CA GLY A 42 -23.57 -42.37 3.82
C GLY A 42 -23.80 -42.55 2.32
N ARG A 43 -22.78 -42.35 1.47
CA ARG A 43 -22.89 -42.39 0.00
C ARG A 43 -22.93 -43.83 -0.50
N THR A 44 -23.87 -44.12 -1.41
CA THR A 44 -23.98 -45.40 -2.12
C THR A 44 -22.90 -45.52 -3.22
N PRO A 45 -22.66 -46.72 -3.79
CA PRO A 45 -21.74 -46.88 -4.91
C PRO A 45 -22.18 -46.05 -6.13
N LEU A 46 -23.48 -45.82 -6.31
CA LEU A 46 -24.01 -44.95 -7.36
C LEU A 46 -23.71 -43.48 -7.09
N ALA A 47 -23.93 -43.01 -5.86
CA ALA A 47 -23.59 -41.65 -5.41
C ALA A 47 -22.08 -41.37 -5.55
N LEU A 48 -21.24 -42.33 -5.17
CA LEU A 48 -19.79 -42.26 -5.37
C LEU A 48 -19.38 -42.28 -6.84
N SER A 49 -20.06 -43.06 -7.68
CA SER A 49 -19.80 -43.08 -9.13
C SER A 49 -20.14 -41.73 -9.76
N ALA A 50 -21.25 -41.12 -9.35
CA ALA A 50 -21.63 -39.77 -9.76
C ALA A 50 -20.61 -38.72 -9.28
N PHE A 51 -20.22 -38.76 -8.00
CA PHE A 51 -19.23 -37.87 -7.39
C PHE A 51 -17.86 -37.95 -8.10
N HIS A 52 -17.41 -39.15 -8.45
CA HIS A 52 -16.12 -39.34 -9.11
C HIS A 52 -16.18 -39.21 -10.63
N GLY A 53 -17.31 -38.89 -11.24
CA GLY A 53 -17.40 -38.83 -12.70
C GLY A 53 -17.17 -40.19 -13.39
N PHE A 54 -17.54 -41.31 -12.73
CA PHE A 54 -17.37 -42.66 -13.26
C PHE A 54 -18.58 -43.13 -14.07
N GLU A 55 -18.64 -42.69 -15.33
CA GLU A 55 -19.76 -42.92 -16.25
C GLU A 55 -20.17 -44.40 -16.37
N GLN A 56 -19.23 -45.30 -16.68
CA GLN A 56 -19.55 -46.72 -16.84
C GLN A 56 -19.99 -47.37 -15.52
N GLY A 57 -19.60 -46.79 -14.38
CA GLY A 57 -20.10 -47.20 -13.07
C GLY A 57 -21.56 -46.85 -12.88
N VAL A 58 -21.94 -45.61 -13.24
CA VAL A 58 -23.33 -45.14 -13.21
C VAL A 58 -24.22 -46.02 -14.10
N GLU A 59 -23.82 -46.28 -15.35
CA GLU A 59 -24.58 -47.14 -16.28
C GLU A 59 -24.81 -48.56 -15.72
N LEU A 60 -23.75 -49.19 -15.19
CA LEU A 60 -23.84 -50.56 -14.65
C LEU A 60 -24.70 -50.64 -13.38
N LEU A 61 -24.63 -49.62 -12.52
CA LEU A 61 -25.39 -49.57 -11.29
C LEU A 61 -26.87 -49.26 -11.55
N LEU A 62 -27.19 -48.34 -12.47
CA LEU A 62 -28.58 -48.06 -12.87
C LEU A 62 -29.25 -49.24 -13.59
N ALA A 63 -28.48 -50.09 -14.28
CA ALA A 63 -28.97 -51.31 -14.90
C ALA A 63 -29.33 -52.41 -13.89
N THR A 64 -29.05 -52.21 -12.59
CA THR A 64 -29.39 -53.16 -11.52
C THR A 64 -30.73 -52.78 -10.90
N GLU A 65 -31.70 -53.71 -10.88
CA GLU A 65 -33.08 -53.42 -10.42
C GLU A 65 -33.16 -52.93 -8.96
N ASP A 66 -32.29 -53.45 -8.07
CA ASP A 66 -32.29 -53.14 -6.64
C ASP A 66 -31.63 -51.79 -6.26
N VAL A 67 -31.08 -51.05 -7.23
CA VAL A 67 -30.42 -49.75 -6.98
C VAL A 67 -31.45 -48.64 -7.06
N ASP A 68 -31.65 -47.94 -5.95
CA ASP A 68 -32.44 -46.73 -5.82
C ASP A 68 -31.55 -45.51 -6.16
N PRO A 69 -31.86 -44.77 -7.23
CA PRO A 69 -31.02 -43.67 -7.70
C PRO A 69 -31.23 -42.36 -6.92
N ASP A 70 -32.21 -42.28 -6.02
CA ASP A 70 -32.49 -41.10 -5.19
C ASP A 70 -32.03 -41.24 -3.74
N GLU A 71 -31.26 -42.30 -3.44
CA GLU A 71 -30.72 -42.52 -2.10
C GLU A 71 -29.80 -41.37 -1.66
N LYS A 72 -30.12 -40.81 -0.50
CA LYS A 72 -29.43 -39.64 0.06
C LYS A 72 -28.23 -40.06 0.89
N ASP A 73 -27.16 -39.28 0.83
CA ASP A 73 -26.04 -39.38 1.74
C ASP A 73 -26.33 -38.72 3.10
N ASN A 74 -25.34 -38.67 4.00
CA ASN A 74 -25.51 -38.08 5.33
C ASN A 74 -25.75 -36.56 5.30
N GLU A 75 -25.45 -35.89 4.18
CA GLU A 75 -25.71 -34.47 3.95
C GLU A 75 -27.07 -34.24 3.26
N GLY A 76 -27.79 -35.32 2.91
CA GLY A 76 -29.09 -35.26 2.25
C GLY A 76 -29.00 -35.16 0.72
N LEU A 77 -27.82 -35.32 0.14
CA LEU A 77 -27.56 -35.17 -1.29
C LEU A 77 -27.75 -36.50 -2.04
N THR A 78 -28.39 -36.47 -3.21
CA THR A 78 -28.58 -37.65 -4.07
C THR A 78 -27.47 -37.76 -5.13
N PRO A 79 -27.32 -38.92 -5.80
CA PRO A 79 -26.41 -39.07 -6.94
C PRO A 79 -26.56 -37.99 -8.03
N LEU A 80 -27.78 -37.56 -8.35
CA LEU A 80 -28.00 -36.47 -9.32
C LEU A 80 -27.40 -35.15 -8.82
N PHE A 81 -27.62 -34.83 -7.55
CA PHE A 81 -27.08 -33.61 -6.93
C PHE A 81 -25.55 -33.61 -6.95
N LEU A 82 -24.93 -34.74 -6.57
CA LEU A 82 -23.48 -34.90 -6.59
C LEU A 82 -22.91 -34.83 -8.01
N ALA A 83 -23.62 -35.35 -9.02
CA ALA A 83 -23.22 -35.24 -10.42
C ALA A 83 -23.18 -33.78 -10.90
N VAL A 84 -24.16 -32.96 -10.49
CA VAL A 84 -24.23 -31.52 -10.83
C VAL A 84 -23.18 -30.70 -10.06
N LEU A 85 -22.92 -31.03 -8.80
CA LEU A 85 -21.87 -30.36 -8.01
C LEU A 85 -20.47 -30.59 -8.57
N HIS A 86 -20.21 -31.78 -9.12
CA HIS A 86 -18.88 -32.15 -9.62
C HIS A 86 -18.51 -31.57 -10.98
N THR A 87 -19.46 -31.02 -11.72
CA THR A 87 -19.19 -30.36 -12.99
C THR A 87 -18.66 -28.95 -12.74
N HIS A 88 -17.39 -28.86 -12.31
CA HIS A 88 -16.69 -27.58 -12.13
C HIS A 88 -16.22 -26.96 -13.47
N GLU A 89 -16.20 -27.76 -14.55
CA GLU A 89 -15.88 -27.28 -15.90
C GLU A 89 -17.16 -27.19 -16.74
N PRO A 90 -17.55 -26.00 -17.24
CA PRO A 90 -18.79 -25.79 -18.01
C PRO A 90 -18.97 -26.67 -19.26
N GLU A 91 -17.89 -27.31 -19.73
CA GLU A 91 -17.83 -28.04 -20.99
C GLU A 91 -17.37 -29.51 -20.87
N SER A 92 -17.07 -30.01 -19.67
CA SER A 92 -16.62 -31.41 -19.53
C SER A 92 -17.73 -32.40 -19.94
N ASP A 93 -17.47 -33.20 -20.97
CA ASP A 93 -18.49 -34.10 -21.54
C ASP A 93 -18.90 -35.22 -20.57
N GLY A 94 -17.99 -35.59 -19.66
CA GLY A 94 -18.19 -36.68 -18.69
C GLY A 94 -19.32 -36.43 -17.69
N GLY A 95 -19.36 -35.25 -17.06
CA GLY A 95 -20.42 -34.95 -16.10
C GLY A 95 -21.80 -34.79 -16.74
N ARG A 96 -21.86 -34.19 -17.95
CA ARG A 96 -23.09 -34.10 -18.74
C ARG A 96 -23.65 -35.46 -19.12
N ARG A 97 -22.79 -36.40 -19.50
CA ARG A 97 -23.18 -37.78 -19.84
C ARG A 97 -23.72 -38.52 -18.62
N ILE A 98 -23.14 -38.31 -17.44
CA ILE A 98 -23.63 -38.90 -16.18
C ILE A 98 -25.01 -38.34 -15.83
N VAL A 99 -25.18 -37.01 -15.86
CA VAL A 99 -26.48 -36.37 -15.61
C VAL A 99 -27.50 -36.88 -16.63
N ARG A 100 -27.18 -36.94 -17.92
CA ARG A 100 -28.07 -37.51 -18.95
C ARG A 100 -28.42 -38.96 -18.66
N CYS A 101 -27.46 -39.80 -18.30
CA CYS A 101 -27.70 -41.21 -17.98
C CYS A 101 -28.62 -41.38 -16.76
N LEU A 102 -28.46 -40.53 -15.74
CA LEU A 102 -29.35 -40.48 -14.58
C LEU A 102 -30.77 -40.04 -14.98
N LEU A 103 -30.92 -39.00 -15.80
CA LEU A 103 -32.22 -38.51 -16.28
C LEU A 103 -32.93 -39.51 -17.20
N ASP A 104 -32.20 -40.13 -18.13
CA ASP A 104 -32.72 -41.13 -19.09
C ASP A 104 -33.24 -42.39 -18.39
N SER A 105 -32.81 -42.66 -17.15
CA SER A 105 -33.32 -43.78 -16.35
C SER A 105 -34.81 -43.63 -16.03
N GLY A 106 -35.34 -42.41 -16.03
CA GLY A 106 -36.73 -42.08 -15.66
C GLY A 106 -37.11 -42.39 -14.21
N ARG A 107 -36.13 -42.77 -13.37
CA ARG A 107 -36.31 -43.18 -11.97
C ARG A 107 -35.81 -42.16 -10.95
N VAL A 108 -35.28 -41.02 -11.41
CA VAL A 108 -34.63 -39.99 -10.60
C VAL A 108 -35.56 -38.82 -10.36
N ASP A 109 -35.66 -38.37 -9.11
CA ASP A 109 -36.33 -37.13 -8.73
C ASP A 109 -35.43 -35.92 -9.03
N VAL A 110 -35.86 -35.12 -10.00
CA VAL A 110 -35.16 -33.89 -10.42
C VAL A 110 -35.39 -32.69 -9.49
N ASN A 111 -36.35 -32.79 -8.56
CA ASN A 111 -36.80 -31.69 -7.68
C ASN A 111 -36.27 -31.79 -6.25
N ILE A 112 -35.30 -32.67 -6.03
CA ILE A 112 -34.58 -32.80 -4.78
C ILE A 112 -34.02 -31.45 -4.31
N ARG A 113 -33.91 -31.30 -2.99
CA ARG A 113 -33.41 -30.08 -2.35
C ARG A 113 -32.35 -30.43 -1.33
N ASP A 114 -31.30 -29.62 -1.27
CA ASP A 114 -30.31 -29.67 -0.20
C ASP A 114 -30.84 -29.02 1.10
N ALA A 115 -29.98 -28.88 2.11
CA ALA A 115 -30.34 -28.28 3.38
C ALA A 115 -30.80 -26.82 3.22
N GLU A 116 -30.24 -26.10 2.25
CA GLU A 116 -30.52 -24.73 1.86
C GLU A 116 -31.77 -24.59 0.96
N GLY A 117 -32.42 -25.71 0.61
CA GLY A 117 -33.61 -25.70 -0.24
C GLY A 117 -33.28 -25.53 -1.73
N VAL A 118 -32.01 -25.57 -2.12
CA VAL A 118 -31.52 -25.37 -3.48
C VAL A 118 -31.71 -26.64 -4.29
N THR A 119 -32.16 -26.49 -5.54
CA THR A 119 -32.43 -27.61 -6.46
C THR A 119 -31.25 -27.86 -7.41
N PRO A 120 -31.15 -29.04 -8.06
CA PRO A 120 -30.09 -29.31 -9.03
C PRO A 120 -30.01 -28.28 -10.17
N VAL A 121 -31.14 -27.75 -10.63
CA VAL A 121 -31.15 -26.70 -11.66
C VAL A 121 -30.56 -25.38 -11.17
N MET A 122 -30.73 -25.04 -9.89
CA MET A 122 -30.14 -23.84 -9.29
C MET A 122 -28.62 -23.98 -9.14
N HIS A 123 -28.11 -25.15 -8.72
CA HIS A 123 -26.66 -25.44 -8.71
C HIS A 123 -26.05 -25.41 -10.12
N ALA A 124 -26.78 -25.92 -11.13
CA ALA A 124 -26.34 -25.82 -12.53
C ALA A 124 -26.24 -24.36 -13.00
N LEU A 125 -27.15 -23.48 -12.53
CA LEU A 125 -27.11 -22.03 -12.79
C LEU A 125 -25.94 -21.36 -12.06
N GLU A 126 -25.69 -21.71 -10.80
CA GLU A 126 -24.55 -21.21 -10.01
C GLU A 126 -23.21 -21.56 -10.67
N ASN A 127 -23.08 -22.78 -11.20
CA ASN A 127 -21.90 -23.23 -11.93
C ASN A 127 -21.78 -22.65 -13.35
N GLY A 128 -22.76 -21.85 -13.82
CA GLY A 128 -22.79 -21.28 -15.16
C GLY A 128 -22.92 -22.31 -16.29
N CYS A 129 -23.33 -23.55 -15.99
CA CYS A 129 -23.37 -24.64 -16.96
C CYS A 129 -24.70 -24.67 -17.74
N ARG A 130 -24.81 -23.80 -18.75
CA ARG A 130 -26.02 -23.67 -19.60
C ARG A 130 -26.52 -24.99 -20.18
N SER A 131 -25.60 -25.92 -20.51
CA SER A 131 -25.96 -27.22 -21.07
C SER A 131 -26.63 -28.15 -20.05
N LEU A 132 -26.18 -28.16 -18.79
CA LEU A 132 -26.85 -28.86 -17.70
C LEU A 132 -28.19 -28.22 -17.36
N CYS A 133 -28.24 -26.88 -17.30
CA CYS A 133 -29.49 -26.15 -17.10
C CYS A 133 -30.53 -26.54 -18.16
N ARG A 134 -30.14 -26.56 -19.45
CA ARG A 134 -31.03 -26.96 -20.54
C ARG A 134 -31.49 -28.41 -20.42
N MET A 135 -30.61 -29.36 -20.12
CA MET A 135 -31.01 -30.76 -19.94
C MET A 135 -31.99 -30.94 -18.77
N LEU A 136 -31.74 -30.30 -17.63
CA LEU A 136 -32.64 -30.35 -16.48
C LEU A 136 -33.98 -29.68 -16.81
N LEU A 137 -33.95 -28.55 -17.52
CA LEU A 137 -35.15 -27.84 -17.97
C LEU A 137 -35.91 -28.62 -19.04
N GLU A 138 -35.29 -29.49 -19.83
CA GLU A 138 -35.99 -30.35 -20.79
C GLU A 138 -36.90 -31.36 -20.09
N CYS A 139 -36.60 -31.75 -18.84
CA CYS A 139 -37.46 -32.63 -18.05
C CYS A 139 -38.84 -32.00 -17.77
N GLU A 140 -39.91 -32.71 -18.08
CA GLU A 140 -41.29 -32.24 -17.83
C GLU A 140 -41.65 -32.20 -16.34
N GLN A 141 -40.99 -33.04 -15.53
CA GLN A 141 -41.28 -33.16 -14.09
C GLN A 141 -40.63 -32.06 -13.24
N LEU A 142 -39.77 -31.20 -13.82
CA LEU A 142 -39.04 -30.17 -13.08
C LEU A 142 -39.99 -29.05 -12.58
N ASP A 143 -39.95 -28.80 -11.27
CA ASP A 143 -40.64 -27.70 -10.60
C ASP A 143 -39.86 -26.38 -10.78
N VAL A 144 -40.26 -25.61 -11.79
CA VAL A 144 -39.71 -24.27 -12.07
C VAL A 144 -40.10 -23.22 -11.02
N HIS A 145 -40.95 -23.56 -10.04
CA HIS A 145 -41.41 -22.68 -8.97
C HIS A 145 -40.78 -23.01 -7.61
N ALA A 146 -39.85 -23.97 -7.56
CA ALA A 146 -39.12 -24.29 -6.36
C ALA A 146 -38.43 -23.06 -5.77
N LYS A 147 -38.41 -22.95 -4.44
CA LYS A 147 -37.77 -21.86 -3.70
C LYS A 147 -36.74 -22.41 -2.74
N ASP A 148 -35.58 -21.77 -2.70
CA ASP A 148 -34.57 -21.97 -1.65
C ASP A 148 -34.95 -21.24 -0.35
N GLN A 149 -34.06 -21.30 0.65
CA GLN A 149 -34.24 -20.62 1.94
C GLN A 149 -34.35 -19.10 1.83
N ASP A 150 -33.70 -18.48 0.83
CA ASP A 150 -33.79 -17.04 0.55
C ASP A 150 -35.05 -16.70 -0.27
N GLY A 151 -35.83 -17.70 -0.68
CA GLY A 151 -37.02 -17.56 -1.50
C GLY A 151 -36.73 -17.37 -2.99
N LEU A 152 -35.48 -17.55 -3.43
CA LEU A 152 -35.09 -17.44 -4.83
C LEU A 152 -35.63 -18.64 -5.62
N THR A 153 -36.23 -18.36 -6.77
CA THR A 153 -36.65 -19.38 -7.75
C THR A 153 -35.56 -19.61 -8.79
N PRO A 154 -35.63 -20.69 -9.61
CA PRO A 154 -34.70 -20.88 -10.72
C PRO A 154 -34.64 -19.65 -11.65
N LEU A 155 -35.76 -18.93 -11.82
CA LEU A 155 -35.81 -17.68 -12.59
C LEU A 155 -34.93 -16.59 -11.97
N LEU A 156 -34.98 -16.40 -10.65
CA LEU A 156 -34.17 -15.40 -9.96
C LEU A 156 -32.68 -15.78 -9.95
N TRP A 157 -32.36 -17.07 -9.85
CA TRP A 157 -31.00 -17.58 -10.03
C TRP A 157 -30.45 -17.32 -11.45
N ALA A 158 -31.26 -17.54 -12.48
CA ALA A 158 -30.86 -17.28 -13.86
C ALA A 158 -30.62 -15.78 -14.12
N VAL A 159 -31.44 -14.91 -13.51
CA VAL A 159 -31.26 -13.45 -13.56
C VAL A 159 -29.97 -13.02 -12.87
N LYS A 160 -29.68 -13.52 -11.65
CA LYS A 160 -28.43 -13.20 -10.93
C LYS A 160 -27.16 -13.60 -11.69
N ASN A 161 -27.26 -14.60 -12.57
CA ASN A 161 -26.17 -15.06 -13.42
C ASN A 161 -26.19 -14.45 -14.84
N ASN A 162 -27.07 -13.48 -15.11
CA ASN A 162 -27.27 -12.85 -16.43
C ASN A 162 -27.51 -13.87 -17.58
N ASP A 163 -28.17 -14.99 -17.30
CA ASP A 163 -28.43 -16.05 -18.29
C ASP A 163 -29.77 -15.84 -19.01
N GLN A 164 -29.74 -14.99 -20.05
CA GLN A 164 -30.91 -14.61 -20.85
C GLN A 164 -31.62 -15.79 -21.51
N ASP A 165 -30.87 -16.80 -21.98
CA ASP A 165 -31.44 -17.97 -22.64
C ASP A 165 -32.27 -18.79 -21.64
N THR A 166 -31.72 -19.00 -20.45
CA THR A 166 -32.40 -19.76 -19.39
C THR A 166 -33.58 -18.97 -18.82
N VAL A 167 -33.47 -17.64 -18.69
CA VAL A 167 -34.60 -16.78 -18.32
C VAL A 167 -35.74 -16.91 -19.33
N ALA A 168 -35.45 -16.82 -20.63
CA ALA A 168 -36.46 -16.97 -21.68
C ALA A 168 -37.14 -18.37 -21.63
N LEU A 169 -36.36 -19.42 -21.41
CA LEU A 169 -36.87 -20.79 -21.29
C LEU A 169 -37.76 -20.98 -20.05
N LEU A 170 -37.34 -20.45 -18.90
CA LEU A 170 -38.10 -20.53 -17.64
C LEU A 170 -39.43 -19.77 -17.73
N LEU A 171 -39.44 -18.60 -18.38
CA LEU A 171 -40.65 -17.83 -18.66
C LEU A 171 -41.58 -18.59 -19.62
N ALA A 172 -41.04 -19.21 -20.67
CA ALA A 172 -41.82 -20.06 -21.58
C ALA A 172 -42.42 -21.30 -20.89
N ARG A 173 -41.76 -21.80 -19.83
CA ARG A 173 -42.26 -22.88 -18.95
C ARG A 173 -43.28 -22.40 -17.90
N GLY A 174 -43.73 -21.15 -17.98
CA GLY A 174 -44.79 -20.62 -17.11
C GLY A 174 -44.30 -19.99 -15.80
N SER A 175 -42.99 -19.75 -15.65
CA SER A 175 -42.47 -18.99 -14.50
C SER A 175 -43.05 -17.58 -14.49
N SER A 176 -43.59 -17.14 -13.35
CA SER A 176 -44.08 -15.77 -13.21
C SER A 176 -42.90 -14.78 -13.19
N PRO A 177 -42.88 -13.75 -14.05
CA PRO A 177 -41.81 -12.76 -14.06
C PRO A 177 -41.80 -11.84 -12.83
N ASN A 178 -42.92 -11.79 -12.09
CA ASN A 178 -43.07 -10.98 -10.87
C ASN A 178 -42.87 -11.80 -9.59
N VAL A 179 -42.30 -13.02 -9.69
CA VAL A 179 -41.96 -13.77 -8.49
C VAL A 179 -40.90 -13.00 -7.69
N SER A 180 -41.10 -12.97 -6.37
CA SER A 180 -40.19 -12.32 -5.46
C SER A 180 -39.56 -13.29 -4.46
N ASP A 181 -38.35 -12.93 -4.03
CA ASP A 181 -37.65 -13.59 -2.93
C ASP A 181 -38.19 -13.17 -1.55
N THR A 182 -37.53 -13.61 -0.48
CA THR A 182 -37.89 -13.28 0.91
C THR A 182 -37.80 -11.79 1.25
N ARG A 183 -37.01 -11.02 0.49
CA ARG A 183 -36.92 -9.55 0.63
C ARG A 183 -37.98 -8.83 -0.20
N GLY A 184 -38.78 -9.57 -0.96
CA GLY A 184 -39.74 -9.01 -1.90
C GLY A 184 -39.08 -8.50 -3.19
N GLU A 185 -37.85 -8.89 -3.51
CA GLU A 185 -37.15 -8.46 -4.73
C GLU A 185 -37.52 -9.37 -5.90
N THR A 186 -37.96 -8.76 -7.02
CA THR A 186 -38.30 -9.46 -8.26
C THR A 186 -37.11 -9.56 -9.20
N ALA A 187 -37.25 -10.34 -10.29
CA ALA A 187 -36.26 -10.42 -11.37
C ALA A 187 -35.81 -9.02 -11.84
N LEU A 188 -36.77 -8.12 -12.09
CA LEU A 188 -36.48 -6.75 -12.51
C LEU A 188 -35.80 -5.92 -11.42
N SER A 189 -36.03 -6.21 -10.14
CA SER A 189 -35.33 -5.57 -9.01
C SER A 189 -33.86 -5.97 -8.97
N HIS A 190 -33.55 -7.26 -9.16
CA HIS A 190 -32.17 -7.76 -9.26
C HIS A 190 -31.45 -7.14 -10.47
N VAL A 191 -32.09 -7.13 -11.65
CA VAL A 191 -31.54 -6.49 -12.85
C VAL A 191 -31.26 -5.00 -12.63
N ALA A 192 -32.17 -4.29 -11.97
CA ALA A 192 -31.99 -2.88 -11.63
C ALA A 192 -30.79 -2.63 -10.71
N TRP A 193 -30.52 -3.56 -9.79
CA TRP A 193 -29.36 -3.50 -8.92
C TRP A 193 -28.04 -3.76 -9.67
N PHE A 194 -27.98 -4.80 -10.50
CA PHE A 194 -26.76 -5.21 -11.22
C PHE A 194 -26.47 -4.37 -12.48
N GLY A 195 -27.46 -3.69 -13.06
CA GLY A 195 -27.28 -2.81 -14.22
C GLY A 195 -27.34 -3.52 -15.57
N GLU A 196 -27.95 -4.71 -15.63
CA GLU A 196 -27.99 -5.56 -16.83
C GLU A 196 -29.04 -5.07 -17.85
N SER A 197 -28.68 -4.05 -18.63
CA SER A 197 -29.59 -3.40 -19.58
C SER A 197 -30.27 -4.34 -20.58
N SER A 198 -29.55 -5.30 -21.17
CA SER A 198 -30.13 -6.29 -22.10
C SER A 198 -31.15 -7.20 -21.42
N MET A 199 -30.89 -7.64 -20.18
CA MET A 199 -31.84 -8.44 -19.39
C MET A 199 -33.06 -7.59 -19.00
N ALA A 200 -32.86 -6.30 -18.69
CA ALA A 200 -33.95 -5.37 -18.41
C ALA A 200 -34.88 -5.21 -19.61
N GLU A 201 -34.32 -5.03 -20.80
CA GLU A 201 -35.08 -4.92 -22.05
C GLU A 201 -35.87 -6.20 -22.33
N MET A 202 -35.24 -7.37 -22.16
CA MET A 202 -35.91 -8.67 -22.29
C MET A 202 -37.10 -8.79 -21.34
N LEU A 203 -36.90 -8.56 -20.04
CA LEU A 203 -37.96 -8.70 -19.02
C LEU A 203 -39.07 -7.68 -19.25
N LEU A 204 -38.74 -6.42 -19.53
CA LEU A 204 -39.74 -5.37 -19.76
C LEU A 204 -40.59 -5.62 -21.02
N GLY A 205 -40.05 -6.36 -21.99
CA GLY A 205 -40.77 -6.81 -23.18
C GLY A 205 -41.74 -7.98 -22.93
N GLN A 206 -41.66 -8.65 -21.77
CA GLN A 206 -42.55 -9.77 -21.45
C GLN A 206 -43.93 -9.27 -20.99
N PRO A 207 -45.02 -9.95 -21.41
CA PRO A 207 -46.36 -9.59 -20.96
C PRO A 207 -46.53 -9.82 -19.46
N GLY A 208 -47.14 -8.87 -18.77
CA GLY A 208 -47.48 -8.99 -17.35
C GLY A 208 -46.38 -8.60 -16.36
N VAL A 209 -45.19 -8.17 -16.81
CA VAL A 209 -44.14 -7.66 -15.91
C VAL A 209 -44.58 -6.34 -15.27
N ASP A 210 -44.43 -6.27 -13.95
CA ASP A 210 -44.70 -5.08 -13.14
C ASP A 210 -43.40 -4.29 -12.87
N PRO A 211 -43.15 -3.18 -13.60
CA PRO A 211 -41.98 -2.33 -13.37
C PRO A 211 -42.08 -1.46 -12.11
N GLY A 212 -43.26 -1.41 -11.47
CA GLY A 212 -43.54 -0.63 -10.27
C GLY A 212 -43.54 -1.44 -8.97
N HIS A 213 -43.21 -2.74 -9.02
CA HIS A 213 -43.23 -3.63 -7.85
C HIS A 213 -42.37 -3.06 -6.70
N ARG A 214 -42.85 -3.22 -5.46
CA ARG A 214 -42.17 -2.74 -4.25
C ARG A 214 -41.66 -3.90 -3.43
N ASN A 215 -40.38 -3.88 -3.07
CA ASN A 215 -39.80 -4.84 -2.13
C ASN A 215 -40.24 -4.53 -0.68
N ASN A 216 -39.78 -5.32 0.30
CA ASN A 216 -40.14 -5.15 1.71
C ASN A 216 -39.64 -3.83 2.32
N TYR A 217 -38.70 -3.15 1.66
CA TYR A 217 -38.23 -1.82 2.01
C TYR A 217 -38.98 -0.70 1.28
N GLY A 218 -40.05 -1.04 0.54
CA GLY A 218 -40.82 -0.08 -0.25
C GLY A 218 -40.12 0.41 -1.52
N GLN A 219 -38.97 -0.17 -1.88
CA GLN A 219 -38.15 0.26 -3.02
C GLN A 219 -38.68 -0.34 -4.32
N THR A 220 -38.74 0.49 -5.37
CA THR A 220 -39.06 0.07 -6.74
C THR A 220 -37.78 -0.26 -7.53
N PRO A 221 -37.85 -1.02 -8.63
CA PRO A 221 -36.74 -1.21 -9.56
C PRO A 221 -36.10 0.12 -10.00
N LEU A 222 -36.89 1.16 -10.25
CA LEU A 222 -36.37 2.49 -10.59
C LEU A 222 -35.54 3.09 -9.46
N SER A 223 -35.97 2.95 -8.20
CA SER A 223 -35.20 3.44 -7.05
C SER A 223 -33.87 2.69 -6.86
N LEU A 224 -33.84 1.38 -7.15
CA LEU A 224 -32.63 0.56 -7.10
C LEU A 224 -31.66 0.93 -8.22
N ALA A 225 -32.16 1.04 -9.46
CA ALA A 225 -31.37 1.46 -10.61
C ALA A 225 -30.80 2.88 -10.43
N ALA A 226 -31.58 3.81 -9.86
CA ALA A 226 -31.12 5.15 -9.53
C ALA A 226 -30.07 5.13 -8.41
N SER A 227 -30.25 4.29 -7.38
CA SER A 227 -29.28 4.15 -6.29
C SER A 227 -27.95 3.59 -6.77
N CYS A 228 -27.93 2.71 -7.77
CA CYS A 228 -26.73 2.10 -8.34
C CYS A 228 -26.16 2.89 -9.55
N ALA A 229 -26.75 4.04 -9.89
CA ALA A 229 -26.38 4.85 -11.06
C ALA A 229 -26.48 4.13 -12.42
N ASN A 230 -27.36 3.14 -12.55
CA ASN A 230 -27.57 2.33 -13.76
C ASN A 230 -28.41 3.08 -14.82
N ALA A 231 -27.81 4.06 -15.48
CA ALA A 231 -28.48 4.99 -16.40
C ALA A 231 -29.32 4.31 -17.49
N LYS A 232 -28.80 3.23 -18.11
CA LYS A 232 -29.54 2.55 -19.18
C LYS A 232 -30.79 1.83 -18.67
N VAL A 233 -30.73 1.22 -17.48
CA VAL A 233 -31.90 0.58 -16.87
C VAL A 233 -32.92 1.64 -16.42
N VAL A 234 -32.46 2.78 -15.90
CA VAL A 234 -33.33 3.94 -15.61
C VAL A 234 -34.06 4.40 -16.87
N GLU A 235 -33.35 4.59 -17.98
CA GLU A 235 -33.95 4.97 -19.27
C GLU A 235 -35.03 3.97 -19.71
N LEU A 236 -34.73 2.67 -19.68
CA LEU A 236 -35.67 1.62 -20.06
C LEU A 236 -36.92 1.60 -19.15
N LEU A 237 -36.74 1.74 -17.84
CA LEU A 237 -37.85 1.78 -16.88
C LEU A 237 -38.75 3.01 -17.10
N LEU A 238 -38.16 4.18 -17.32
CA LEU A 238 -38.89 5.41 -17.61
C LEU A 238 -39.65 5.33 -18.95
N ALA A 239 -39.02 4.73 -19.98
CA ALA A 239 -39.62 4.56 -21.30
C ALA A 239 -40.90 3.70 -21.28
N THR A 240 -41.10 2.87 -20.24
CA THR A 240 -42.34 2.09 -20.11
C THR A 240 -43.58 2.96 -19.86
N GLY A 241 -43.43 4.16 -19.32
CA GLY A 241 -44.54 5.02 -18.88
C GLY A 241 -45.41 4.43 -17.75
N ARG A 242 -45.01 3.31 -17.16
CA ARG A 242 -45.76 2.57 -16.13
C ARG A 242 -45.19 2.72 -14.71
N VAL A 243 -44.14 3.53 -14.55
CA VAL A 243 -43.40 3.69 -13.29
C VAL A 243 -43.67 5.06 -12.69
N ASP A 244 -43.99 5.10 -11.40
CA ASP A 244 -44.05 6.35 -10.62
C ASP A 244 -42.63 6.79 -10.23
N VAL A 245 -42.15 7.85 -10.89
CA VAL A 245 -40.82 8.45 -10.69
C VAL A 245 -40.61 9.05 -9.29
N ASN A 246 -41.68 9.34 -8.56
CA ASN A 246 -41.65 9.88 -7.20
C ASN A 246 -41.97 8.83 -6.13
N SER A 247 -41.95 7.54 -6.49
CA SER A 247 -42.20 6.44 -5.54
C SER A 247 -41.32 6.56 -4.30
N ARG A 248 -41.95 6.62 -3.13
CA ARG A 248 -41.26 6.68 -1.83
C ARG A 248 -41.06 5.29 -1.23
N ASP A 249 -39.86 5.04 -0.75
CA ASP A 249 -39.52 3.84 0.02
C ASP A 249 -39.94 3.95 1.50
N SER A 250 -39.62 2.93 2.30
CA SER A 250 -39.94 2.88 3.73
C SER A 250 -39.25 3.96 4.57
N SER A 251 -38.25 4.67 4.03
CA SER A 251 -37.62 5.86 4.63
C SER A 251 -38.14 7.18 4.05
N GLY A 252 -39.13 7.12 3.15
CA GLY A 252 -39.67 8.27 2.44
C GLY A 252 -38.79 8.77 1.30
N GLU A 253 -37.70 8.06 0.97
CA GLU A 253 -36.77 8.46 -0.08
C GLU A 253 -37.32 8.13 -1.47
N THR A 254 -37.20 9.09 -2.40
CA THR A 254 -37.52 8.90 -3.83
C THR A 254 -36.28 8.43 -4.61
N PRO A 255 -36.41 7.96 -5.87
CA PRO A 255 -35.24 7.67 -6.71
C PRO A 255 -34.22 8.82 -6.79
N LEU A 256 -34.71 10.06 -6.79
CA LEU A 256 -33.87 11.26 -6.79
C LEU A 256 -33.10 11.47 -5.47
N HIS A 257 -33.66 11.07 -4.32
CA HIS A 257 -32.93 11.05 -3.05
C HIS A 257 -31.79 10.04 -3.09
N ARG A 258 -32.07 8.81 -3.55
CA ARG A 258 -31.11 7.70 -3.62
C ARG A 258 -29.88 8.05 -4.44
N VAL A 259 -30.07 8.56 -5.66
CA VAL A 259 -28.96 8.95 -6.55
C VAL A 259 -28.16 10.14 -5.98
N SER A 260 -28.81 11.02 -5.21
CA SER A 260 -28.17 12.20 -4.61
C SER A 260 -27.33 11.88 -3.37
N ALA A 261 -27.53 10.73 -2.71
CA ALA A 261 -26.88 10.38 -1.45
C ALA A 261 -25.64 9.47 -1.58
N ARG A 262 -25.63 8.54 -2.55
CA ARG A 262 -24.60 7.49 -2.68
C ARG A 262 -23.26 8.03 -3.18
N ASP A 263 -22.17 7.26 -3.10
CA ASP A 263 -20.81 7.67 -3.50
C ASP A 263 -20.29 7.01 -4.80
N TYR A 264 -21.09 7.05 -5.88
CA TYR A 264 -20.63 6.72 -7.26
C TYR A 264 -19.95 7.90 -7.96
N SER A 265 -19.34 7.65 -9.13
CA SER A 265 -18.69 8.69 -9.95
C SER A 265 -19.68 9.83 -10.30
N PRO A 266 -19.21 11.09 -10.42
CA PRO A 266 -20.08 12.22 -10.77
C PRO A 266 -20.78 12.06 -12.13
N GLU A 267 -20.14 11.41 -13.10
CA GLU A 267 -20.62 11.26 -14.48
C GLU A 267 -21.83 10.31 -14.57
N GLU A 268 -21.75 9.15 -13.91
CA GLU A 268 -22.83 8.14 -13.90
C GLU A 268 -24.09 8.68 -13.23
N LYS A 269 -23.94 9.31 -12.06
CA LYS A 269 -25.06 9.95 -11.36
C LYS A 269 -25.65 11.11 -12.14
N SER A 270 -24.82 11.91 -12.80
CA SER A 270 -25.27 13.06 -13.58
C SER A 270 -26.21 12.64 -14.70
N THR A 271 -25.91 11.54 -15.37
CA THR A 271 -26.77 10.98 -16.41
C THR A 271 -28.12 10.55 -15.84
N VAL A 272 -28.14 9.79 -14.74
CA VAL A 272 -29.38 9.37 -14.07
C VAL A 272 -30.21 10.57 -13.60
N VAL A 273 -29.58 11.55 -12.95
CA VAL A 273 -30.26 12.77 -12.47
C VAL A 273 -30.87 13.53 -13.64
N LYS A 274 -30.17 13.67 -14.77
CA LYS A 274 -30.72 14.30 -15.99
C LYS A 274 -31.92 13.54 -16.52
N LEU A 275 -31.86 12.20 -16.59
CA LEU A 275 -32.99 11.37 -17.04
C LEU A 275 -34.22 11.54 -16.14
N LEU A 276 -34.03 11.49 -14.82
CA LEU A 276 -35.12 11.70 -13.86
C LEU A 276 -35.69 13.12 -13.94
N LEU A 277 -34.84 14.15 -14.01
CA LEU A 277 -35.27 15.56 -14.08
C LEU A 277 -35.93 15.93 -15.41
N ALA A 278 -35.64 15.19 -16.49
CA ALA A 278 -36.29 15.36 -17.79
C ALA A 278 -37.74 14.85 -17.82
N THR A 279 -38.16 14.07 -16.83
CA THR A 279 -39.55 13.59 -16.73
C THR A 279 -40.45 14.73 -16.24
N SER A 280 -41.61 14.96 -16.88
CA SER A 280 -42.52 16.07 -16.56
C SER A 280 -43.03 16.01 -15.12
N ASP A 281 -43.28 14.81 -14.62
CA ASP A 281 -43.99 14.57 -13.36
C ASP A 281 -43.04 14.53 -12.14
N ILE A 282 -41.73 14.76 -12.33
CA ILE A 282 -40.74 14.71 -11.25
C ILE A 282 -40.95 15.84 -10.24
N GLU A 283 -40.92 15.49 -8.95
CA GLU A 283 -40.98 16.42 -7.82
C GLU A 283 -39.57 16.55 -7.18
N PRO A 284 -38.73 17.50 -7.63
CA PRO A 284 -37.32 17.54 -7.24
C PRO A 284 -37.07 18.00 -5.79
N ASP A 285 -38.10 18.52 -5.11
CA ASP A 285 -38.03 19.09 -3.76
C ASP A 285 -38.83 18.28 -2.73
N CYS A 286 -39.11 17.00 -3.03
CA CYS A 286 -39.73 16.08 -2.08
C CYS A 286 -38.91 15.98 -0.79
N LYS A 287 -39.59 15.76 0.35
CA LYS A 287 -38.95 15.48 1.64
C LYS A 287 -39.05 14.00 1.99
N ASP A 288 -37.96 13.44 2.49
CA ASP A 288 -37.92 12.11 3.11
C ASP A 288 -38.51 12.12 4.53
N GLN A 289 -38.45 10.99 5.25
CA GLN A 289 -38.93 10.93 6.64
C GLN A 289 -38.12 11.79 7.61
N GLY A 290 -36.88 12.14 7.30
CA GLY A 290 -36.06 13.09 8.06
C GLY A 290 -36.39 14.55 7.73
N GLY A 291 -37.25 14.81 6.74
CA GLY A 291 -37.50 16.16 6.23
C GLY A 291 -36.46 16.65 5.23
N ARG A 292 -35.49 15.81 4.84
CA ARG A 292 -34.38 16.17 3.94
C ARG A 292 -34.86 16.10 2.50
N THR A 293 -34.40 17.04 1.68
CA THR A 293 -34.63 17.04 0.23
C THR A 293 -33.47 16.38 -0.51
N PRO A 294 -33.60 16.03 -1.81
CA PRO A 294 -32.47 15.56 -2.60
C PRO A 294 -31.29 16.53 -2.59
N LEU A 295 -31.55 17.84 -2.53
CA LEU A 295 -30.51 18.86 -2.42
C LEU A 295 -29.77 18.79 -1.07
N CYS A 296 -30.46 18.53 0.04
CA CYS A 296 -29.81 18.31 1.34
C CYS A 296 -28.86 17.10 1.29
N LEU A 297 -29.30 15.99 0.67
CA LEU A 297 -28.48 14.79 0.51
C LEU A 297 -27.27 15.04 -0.41
N ALA A 298 -27.46 15.72 -1.55
CA ALA A 298 -26.37 16.10 -2.43
C ALA A 298 -25.35 17.02 -1.73
N ALA A 299 -25.81 17.95 -0.89
CA ALA A 299 -24.97 18.82 -0.09
C ALA A 299 -24.16 18.04 0.96
N GLY A 300 -24.79 17.09 1.67
CA GLY A 300 -24.14 16.24 2.66
C GLY A 300 -23.12 15.28 2.07
N SER A 301 -23.46 14.67 0.92
CA SER A 301 -22.56 13.76 0.18
C SER A 301 -21.57 14.48 -0.74
N ARG A 302 -21.56 15.82 -0.73
CA ARG A 302 -20.58 16.68 -1.42
C ARG A 302 -20.64 16.62 -2.96
N HIS A 303 -21.79 16.26 -3.52
CA HIS A 303 -22.01 16.10 -4.96
C HIS A 303 -22.39 17.42 -5.65
N VAL A 304 -21.41 18.31 -5.83
CA VAL A 304 -21.60 19.69 -6.37
C VAL A 304 -22.31 19.72 -7.72
N GLY A 305 -21.97 18.79 -8.63
CA GLY A 305 -22.60 18.70 -9.94
C GLY A 305 -24.10 18.39 -9.85
N ILE A 306 -24.50 17.49 -8.94
CA ILE A 306 -25.92 17.14 -8.72
C ILE A 306 -26.67 18.31 -8.12
N ALA A 307 -26.10 18.97 -7.12
CA ALA A 307 -26.69 20.20 -6.56
C ALA A 307 -26.90 21.27 -7.65
N ALA A 308 -25.92 21.46 -8.53
CA ALA A 308 -26.05 22.40 -9.65
C ALA A 308 -27.19 22.02 -10.62
N MET A 309 -27.35 20.73 -10.94
CA MET A 309 -28.45 20.25 -11.79
C MET A 309 -29.82 20.41 -11.12
N LEU A 310 -29.94 20.10 -9.83
CA LEU A 310 -31.18 20.29 -9.07
C LEU A 310 -31.59 21.76 -9.03
N LEU A 311 -30.64 22.66 -8.73
CA LEU A 311 -30.87 24.11 -8.66
C LEU A 311 -31.24 24.70 -10.04
N ALA A 312 -30.62 24.21 -11.12
CA ALA A 312 -30.90 24.66 -12.48
C ALA A 312 -32.35 24.41 -12.93
N THR A 313 -33.10 23.54 -12.24
CA THR A 313 -34.53 23.31 -12.52
C THR A 313 -35.40 24.52 -12.16
N GLY A 314 -34.94 25.39 -11.24
CA GLY A 314 -35.73 26.49 -10.69
C GLY A 314 -36.94 26.06 -9.83
N ARG A 315 -37.10 24.75 -9.59
CA ARG A 315 -38.22 24.14 -8.84
C ARG A 315 -37.82 23.67 -7.43
N VAL A 316 -36.60 23.95 -6.99
CA VAL A 316 -36.03 23.48 -5.72
C VAL A 316 -35.80 24.67 -4.79
N ASP A 317 -36.31 24.58 -3.55
CA ASP A 317 -36.01 25.56 -2.51
C ASP A 317 -34.62 25.29 -1.89
N VAL A 318 -33.67 26.18 -2.18
CA VAL A 318 -32.29 26.12 -1.66
C VAL A 318 -32.22 26.24 -0.14
N ASN A 319 -33.27 26.73 0.53
CA ASN A 319 -33.32 26.94 1.98
C ASN A 319 -34.18 25.89 2.71
N SER A 320 -34.68 24.86 2.01
CA SER A 320 -35.58 23.86 2.58
C SER A 320 -34.92 23.15 3.77
N GLN A 321 -35.51 23.32 4.95
CA GLN A 321 -34.99 22.74 6.20
C GLN A 321 -35.55 21.34 6.47
N ASP A 322 -34.69 20.47 6.99
CA ASP A 322 -35.08 19.18 7.55
C ASP A 322 -35.63 19.29 8.98
N LYS A 323 -35.95 18.15 9.61
CA LYS A 323 -36.54 18.12 10.96
C LYS A 323 -35.63 18.71 12.06
N GLU A 324 -34.32 18.77 11.83
CA GLU A 324 -33.35 19.40 12.75
C GLU A 324 -33.15 20.89 12.43
N GLY A 325 -33.88 21.42 11.44
CA GLY A 325 -33.73 22.78 10.95
C GLY A 325 -32.55 22.95 9.98
N TRP A 326 -31.93 21.86 9.50
CA TRP A 326 -30.77 21.97 8.62
C TRP A 326 -31.21 22.19 7.17
N ALA A 327 -30.87 23.37 6.65
CA ALA A 327 -30.88 23.66 5.21
C ALA A 327 -29.69 22.99 4.49
N PRO A 328 -29.69 22.85 3.15
CA PRO A 328 -28.55 22.32 2.38
C PRO A 328 -27.20 22.96 2.73
N LEU A 329 -27.20 24.27 3.05
CA LEU A 329 -26.00 24.99 3.44
C LEU A 329 -25.41 24.52 4.79
N HIS A 330 -26.25 24.06 5.73
CA HIS A 330 -25.82 23.45 6.99
C HIS A 330 -25.14 22.10 6.75
N HIS A 331 -25.72 21.27 5.86
CA HIS A 331 -25.12 20.00 5.44
C HIS A 331 -23.74 20.24 4.80
N ALA A 332 -23.65 21.15 3.82
CA ALA A 332 -22.38 21.50 3.17
C ALA A 332 -21.31 22.01 4.16
N ALA A 333 -21.73 22.81 5.15
CA ALA A 333 -20.88 23.33 6.21
C ALA A 333 -20.35 22.23 7.14
N HIS A 334 -21.20 21.32 7.60
CA HIS A 334 -20.83 20.24 8.52
C HIS A 334 -19.83 19.25 7.91
N TYR A 335 -20.01 18.91 6.62
CA TYR A 335 -19.12 18.00 5.90
C TYR A 335 -17.92 18.70 5.20
N GLY A 336 -17.82 20.04 5.34
CA GLY A 336 -16.64 20.82 4.95
C GLY A 336 -16.41 20.98 3.45
N CYS A 337 -17.47 21.01 2.64
CA CYS A 337 -17.35 21.12 1.19
C CYS A 337 -17.40 22.57 0.71
N GLY A 338 -16.25 23.26 0.69
CA GLY A 338 -16.13 24.65 0.19
C GLY A 338 -16.78 24.89 -1.18
N PRO A 339 -16.51 24.09 -2.22
CA PRO A 339 -17.14 24.24 -3.53
C PRO A 339 -18.68 24.10 -3.51
N MET A 340 -19.23 23.27 -2.62
CA MET A 340 -20.69 23.17 -2.42
C MET A 340 -21.23 24.45 -1.76
N VAL A 341 -20.53 24.96 -0.75
CA VAL A 341 -20.86 26.23 -0.09
C VAL A 341 -20.87 27.37 -1.11
N GLU A 342 -19.84 27.51 -1.93
CA GLU A 342 -19.77 28.52 -2.99
C GLU A 342 -20.90 28.38 -4.01
N ARG A 343 -21.23 27.14 -4.41
CA ARG A 343 -22.32 26.90 -5.35
C ARG A 343 -23.66 27.34 -4.76
N LEU A 344 -23.98 26.91 -3.54
CA LEU A 344 -25.22 27.30 -2.85
C LEU A 344 -25.29 28.80 -2.62
N LEU A 345 -24.20 29.44 -2.18
CA LEU A 345 -24.13 30.90 -1.95
C LEU A 345 -24.28 31.73 -3.24
N ALA A 346 -24.00 31.16 -4.40
CA ALA A 346 -24.21 31.82 -5.69
C ALA A 346 -25.69 31.87 -6.12
N GLU A 347 -26.61 31.17 -5.44
CA GLU A 347 -28.04 31.23 -5.73
C GLU A 347 -28.68 32.52 -5.22
N ARG A 348 -29.51 33.18 -6.05
CA ARG A 348 -30.07 34.51 -5.75
C ARG A 348 -30.92 34.56 -4.47
N ASN A 349 -31.59 33.46 -4.14
CA ASN A 349 -32.53 33.39 -3.01
C ASN A 349 -31.97 32.63 -1.80
N VAL A 350 -30.66 32.35 -1.77
CA VAL A 350 -30.05 31.63 -0.64
C VAL A 350 -30.03 32.50 0.63
N GLU A 351 -30.35 31.89 1.77
CA GLU A 351 -30.27 32.50 3.08
C GLU A 351 -28.98 32.05 3.79
N PRO A 352 -27.86 32.80 3.68
CA PRO A 352 -26.57 32.38 4.24
C PRO A 352 -26.57 32.25 5.77
N ASN A 353 -27.54 32.89 6.43
CA ASN A 353 -27.64 32.99 7.90
C ASN A 353 -28.87 32.27 8.44
N CYS A 354 -29.45 31.32 7.68
CA CYS A 354 -30.52 30.46 8.18
C CYS A 354 -30.09 29.77 9.48
N ARG A 355 -31.06 29.51 10.37
CA ARG A 355 -30.80 28.95 11.70
C ARG A 355 -31.37 27.55 11.83
N ASP A 356 -30.59 26.63 12.38
CA ASP A 356 -31.07 25.30 12.78
C ASP A 356 -31.93 25.35 14.06
N ALA A 357 -32.44 24.19 14.51
CA ALA A 357 -33.24 24.08 15.74
C ALA A 357 -32.51 24.56 17.01
N ARG A 358 -31.16 24.64 16.99
CA ARG A 358 -30.31 25.17 18.08
C ARG A 358 -29.93 26.64 17.87
N GLY A 359 -30.47 27.29 16.86
CA GLY A 359 -30.15 28.67 16.50
C GLY A 359 -28.79 28.84 15.80
N ARG A 360 -28.11 27.74 15.44
CA ARG A 360 -26.79 27.76 14.79
C ARG A 360 -26.95 28.12 13.31
N THR A 361 -26.04 28.94 12.81
CA THR A 361 -25.90 29.21 11.37
C THR A 361 -24.97 28.19 10.70
N PRO A 362 -24.96 28.08 9.36
CA PRO A 362 -24.01 27.22 8.65
C PRO A 362 -22.55 27.52 8.99
N LEU A 363 -22.15 28.80 9.10
CA LEU A 363 -20.81 29.17 9.53
C LEU A 363 -20.48 28.65 10.94
N SER A 364 -21.44 28.73 11.87
CA SER A 364 -21.24 28.23 13.24
C SER A 364 -21.03 26.71 13.28
N LEU A 365 -21.71 25.95 12.41
CA LEU A 365 -21.48 24.50 12.26
C LEU A 365 -20.11 24.19 11.65
N ALA A 366 -19.71 24.93 10.61
CA ALA A 366 -18.39 24.77 10.01
C ALA A 366 -17.27 25.06 11.02
N ALA A 367 -17.48 26.07 11.88
CA ALA A 367 -16.56 26.45 12.93
C ALA A 367 -16.46 25.39 14.04
N GLU A 368 -17.59 24.91 14.54
CA GLU A 368 -17.67 23.81 15.52
C GLU A 368 -17.05 22.51 14.98
N ALA A 369 -17.20 22.21 13.69
CA ALA A 369 -16.65 21.01 13.05
C ALA A 369 -15.22 21.20 12.49
N GLY A 370 -14.58 22.36 12.66
CA GLY A 370 -13.21 22.62 12.20
C GLY A 370 -13.04 22.64 10.67
N ARG A 371 -14.10 22.92 9.89
CA ARG A 371 -14.09 22.77 8.43
C ARG A 371 -13.47 23.96 7.69
N ILE A 372 -12.13 24.00 7.65
CA ILE A 372 -11.28 25.02 7.02
C ILE A 372 -11.86 25.58 5.70
N LYS A 373 -12.05 24.72 4.68
CA LYS A 373 -12.48 25.15 3.35
C LYS A 373 -13.88 25.76 3.32
N ALA A 374 -14.80 25.24 4.14
CA ALA A 374 -16.15 25.82 4.23
C ALA A 374 -16.10 27.21 4.89
N VAL A 375 -15.30 27.37 5.94
CA VAL A 375 -15.09 28.66 6.61
C VAL A 375 -14.47 29.69 5.65
N GLU A 376 -13.45 29.32 4.87
CA GLU A 376 -12.87 30.20 3.84
C GLU A 376 -13.93 30.70 2.85
N SER A 377 -14.72 29.77 2.29
CA SER A 377 -15.80 30.10 1.35
C SER A 377 -16.84 31.03 1.99
N PHE A 378 -17.25 30.78 3.24
CA PHE A 378 -18.18 31.66 3.97
C PHE A 378 -17.60 33.06 4.22
N LEU A 379 -16.34 33.17 4.67
CA LEU A 379 -15.71 34.44 5.00
C LEU A 379 -15.50 35.34 3.76
N SER A 380 -15.35 34.73 2.59
CA SER A 380 -15.25 35.43 1.31
C SER A 380 -16.57 36.06 0.83
N HIS A 381 -17.70 35.72 1.46
CA HIS A 381 -19.04 36.17 1.03
C HIS A 381 -19.59 37.26 1.95
N SER A 382 -19.91 38.44 1.40
CA SER A 382 -20.28 39.63 2.18
C SER A 382 -21.61 39.53 2.94
N GLY A 383 -22.48 38.59 2.58
CA GLY A 383 -23.79 38.37 3.22
C GLY A 383 -23.76 37.49 4.48
N VAL A 384 -22.61 36.92 4.85
CA VAL A 384 -22.50 35.98 5.99
C VAL A 384 -22.29 36.73 7.29
N MET A 385 -23.15 36.47 8.28
CA MET A 385 -23.02 36.98 9.65
C MET A 385 -21.97 36.17 10.41
N ARG A 386 -20.81 36.79 10.62
CA ARG A 386 -19.63 36.18 11.25
C ARG A 386 -19.80 35.96 12.76
N ASP A 387 -20.66 36.75 13.40
CA ASP A 387 -20.93 36.75 14.85
C ASP A 387 -22.35 36.31 15.21
N ALA A 388 -22.98 35.51 14.35
CA ALA A 388 -24.32 35.03 14.63
C ALA A 388 -24.37 34.17 15.91
N ARG A 389 -25.20 34.59 16.88
CA ARG A 389 -25.38 33.91 18.16
C ARG A 389 -26.43 32.80 18.07
N ASN A 390 -26.09 31.62 18.56
CA ASN A 390 -27.03 30.50 18.70
C ASN A 390 -27.99 30.69 19.90
N ASN A 391 -28.85 29.70 20.19
CA ASN A 391 -29.84 29.80 21.27
C ASN A 391 -29.25 29.90 22.68
N VAL A 392 -27.95 29.61 22.85
CA VAL A 392 -27.22 29.78 24.14
C VAL A 392 -26.28 30.98 24.10
N GLY A 393 -26.40 31.86 23.10
CA GLY A 393 -25.60 33.08 22.97
C GLY A 393 -24.20 32.89 22.38
N ARG A 394 -23.80 31.68 22.00
CA ARG A 394 -22.46 31.38 21.47
C ARG A 394 -22.30 31.81 20.01
N THR A 395 -21.18 32.45 19.70
CA THR A 395 -20.73 32.83 18.35
C THR A 395 -19.93 31.70 17.67
N PRO A 396 -19.72 31.73 16.34
CA PRO A 396 -18.86 30.77 15.64
C PRO A 396 -17.45 30.69 16.24
N LEU A 397 -16.89 31.82 16.68
CA LEU A 397 -15.58 31.86 17.35
C LEU A 397 -15.59 31.06 18.66
N SER A 398 -16.59 31.29 19.53
CA SER A 398 -16.72 30.54 20.78
C SER A 398 -16.92 29.03 20.56
N LEU A 399 -17.59 28.64 19.48
CA LEU A 399 -17.81 27.24 19.10
C LEU A 399 -16.57 26.57 18.51
N ALA A 400 -15.72 27.31 17.80
CA ALA A 400 -14.41 26.80 17.33
C ALA A 400 -13.46 26.56 18.50
N VAL A 401 -13.53 27.38 19.54
CA VAL A 401 -12.65 27.34 20.71
C VAL A 401 -13.10 26.32 21.77
N GLY A 402 -14.41 26.16 21.96
CA GLY A 402 -14.97 25.25 22.96
C GLY A 402 -14.93 23.77 22.54
N ARG A 403 -15.07 22.86 23.52
CA ARG A 403 -15.26 21.43 23.26
C ARG A 403 -16.56 21.18 22.49
N ALA A 404 -16.48 20.47 21.36
CA ALA A 404 -17.67 19.96 20.68
C ALA A 404 -18.27 18.77 21.46
N PRO A 405 -19.58 18.77 21.76
CA PRO A 405 -20.22 17.73 22.57
C PRO A 405 -20.26 16.33 21.94
N TRP A 406 -19.88 16.17 20.67
CA TRP A 406 -19.90 14.90 19.93
C TRP A 406 -18.51 14.25 19.74
N SER A 407 -17.43 14.85 20.28
CA SER A 407 -16.03 14.47 19.94
C SER A 407 -15.47 13.28 20.73
N GLU A 408 -16.26 12.22 20.97
CA GLU A 408 -15.76 11.01 21.64
C GLU A 408 -14.79 10.19 20.77
N PHE A 409 -14.69 10.47 19.45
CA PHE A 409 -14.01 9.56 18.51
C PHE A 409 -12.74 10.03 17.79
N ARG A 410 -12.24 11.28 17.94
CA ARG A 410 -10.93 11.72 17.41
C ARG A 410 -10.45 13.06 18.02
N PRO A 411 -9.68 13.08 19.13
CA PRO A 411 -9.32 14.33 19.80
C PRO A 411 -8.18 15.13 19.14
N GLU A 412 -7.24 14.49 18.44
CA GLU A 412 -5.95 15.12 18.09
C GLU A 412 -5.95 15.88 16.74
N GLU A 413 -6.67 15.41 15.72
CA GLU A 413 -6.72 16.06 14.39
C GLU A 413 -7.67 17.27 14.37
N ASP A 414 -8.81 17.17 15.06
CA ASP A 414 -9.84 18.23 15.12
C ASP A 414 -9.35 19.50 15.86
N SER A 415 -8.38 19.37 16.79
CA SER A 415 -7.86 20.51 17.56
C SER A 415 -7.09 21.51 16.69
N ILE A 416 -6.26 21.03 15.75
CA ILE A 416 -5.42 21.91 14.91
C ILE A 416 -6.27 22.66 13.88
N GLU A 417 -7.27 21.99 13.30
CA GLU A 417 -8.16 22.62 12.30
C GLU A 417 -9.06 23.67 12.95
N ARG A 418 -9.61 23.39 14.14
CA ARG A 418 -10.35 24.37 14.94
C ARG A 418 -9.49 25.56 15.36
N GLU A 419 -8.22 25.33 15.72
CA GLU A 419 -7.29 26.41 16.03
C GLU A 419 -7.03 27.34 14.86
N TRP A 420 -6.91 26.78 13.66
CA TRP A 420 -6.77 27.56 12.44
C TRP A 420 -8.05 28.34 12.13
N VAL A 421 -9.22 27.70 12.26
CA VAL A 421 -10.53 28.34 12.02
C VAL A 421 -10.76 29.50 12.98
N ALA A 422 -10.51 29.31 14.27
CA ALA A 422 -10.62 30.38 15.26
C ALA A 422 -9.70 31.56 14.92
N GLN A 423 -8.47 31.30 14.47
CA GLN A 423 -7.55 32.34 14.04
C GLN A 423 -8.07 33.10 12.80
N GLN A 424 -8.66 32.42 11.82
CA GLN A 424 -9.26 33.11 10.67
C GLN A 424 -10.48 33.94 11.05
N LEU A 425 -11.32 33.44 11.98
CA LEU A 425 -12.45 34.20 12.50
C LEU A 425 -11.99 35.46 13.25
N LEU A 426 -10.93 35.36 14.07
CA LEU A 426 -10.34 36.51 14.76
C LEU A 426 -9.80 37.59 13.81
N LEU A 427 -9.31 37.19 12.64
CA LEU A 427 -8.81 38.11 11.62
C LEU A 427 -9.91 38.71 10.74
N ALA A 428 -11.15 38.21 10.83
CA ALA A 428 -12.24 38.66 10.01
C ALA A 428 -12.94 39.91 10.60
N ASP A 429 -13.20 40.91 9.76
CA ASP A 429 -13.90 42.13 10.19
C ASP A 429 -15.29 41.81 10.76
N GLY A 430 -15.66 42.47 11.86
CA GLY A 430 -16.97 42.31 12.49
C GLY A 430 -17.13 41.05 13.35
N VAL A 431 -16.02 40.45 13.79
CA VAL A 431 -15.98 39.42 14.85
C VAL A 431 -15.55 40.05 16.18
N ASP A 432 -16.38 39.87 17.21
CA ASP A 432 -16.18 40.33 18.57
C ASP A 432 -15.56 39.20 19.42
N PRO A 433 -14.28 39.31 19.80
CA PRO A 433 -13.59 38.30 20.61
C PRO A 433 -14.10 38.24 22.05
N ASP A 434 -14.89 39.23 22.50
CA ASP A 434 -15.45 39.34 23.85
C ASP A 434 -16.94 39.05 23.91
N ALA A 435 -17.49 38.47 22.84
CA ALA A 435 -18.91 38.12 22.79
C ALA A 435 -19.27 37.10 23.88
N GLU A 436 -19.98 37.57 24.91
CA GLU A 436 -20.46 36.74 26.02
C GLU A 436 -21.63 35.85 25.61
N ASP A 437 -21.57 34.57 25.96
CA ASP A 437 -22.72 33.67 25.84
C ASP A 437 -23.71 33.83 27.03
N GLU A 438 -24.79 33.03 27.07
CA GLU A 438 -25.77 33.11 28.17
C GLU A 438 -25.20 32.78 29.55
N THR A 439 -24.00 32.21 29.65
CA THR A 439 -23.32 31.95 30.92
C THR A 439 -22.41 33.10 31.37
N GLY A 440 -22.26 34.13 30.53
CA GLY A 440 -21.25 35.19 30.69
C GLY A 440 -19.86 34.74 30.25
N TRP A 441 -19.75 33.68 29.45
CA TRP A 441 -18.45 33.17 28.99
C TRP A 441 -18.11 33.73 27.62
N THR A 442 -16.91 34.30 27.51
CA THR A 442 -16.32 34.74 26.24
C THR A 442 -15.55 33.57 25.57
N PRO A 443 -15.13 33.70 24.30
CA PRO A 443 -14.19 32.76 23.69
C PRO A 443 -12.95 32.44 24.55
N LEU A 444 -12.42 33.41 25.31
CA LEU A 444 -11.29 33.19 26.23
C LEU A 444 -11.64 32.18 27.34
N TRP A 445 -12.84 32.30 27.92
CA TRP A 445 -13.33 31.34 28.92
C TRP A 445 -13.38 29.91 28.39
N TRP A 446 -13.90 29.74 27.16
CA TRP A 446 -13.94 28.44 26.51
C TRP A 446 -12.54 27.88 26.20
N ALA A 447 -11.54 28.72 25.91
CA ALA A 447 -10.16 28.31 25.69
C ALA A 447 -9.50 27.82 26.99
N VAL A 448 -9.74 28.54 28.10
CA VAL A 448 -9.24 28.20 29.44
C VAL A 448 -9.85 26.87 29.91
N GLU A 449 -11.18 26.73 29.82
CA GLU A 449 -11.89 25.50 30.20
C GLU A 449 -11.42 24.29 29.38
N SER A 450 -11.22 24.48 28.08
CA SER A 450 -10.73 23.43 27.18
C SER A 450 -9.24 23.11 27.37
N ARG A 451 -8.55 23.82 28.28
CA ARG A 451 -7.10 23.72 28.56
C ARG A 451 -6.24 23.94 27.32
N ASN A 452 -6.70 24.78 26.39
CA ASN A 452 -6.00 25.07 25.14
C ASN A 452 -5.13 26.32 25.28
N GLY A 453 -3.90 26.15 25.76
CA GLY A 453 -2.95 27.25 25.97
C GLY A 453 -2.54 27.98 24.68
N THR A 454 -2.48 27.31 23.53
CA THR A 454 -2.16 27.96 22.25
C THR A 454 -3.31 28.86 21.78
N MET A 455 -4.55 28.47 22.03
CA MET A 455 -5.72 29.31 21.76
C MET A 455 -5.80 30.52 22.70
N VAL A 456 -5.51 30.32 24.00
CA VAL A 456 -5.39 31.42 24.96
C VAL A 456 -4.34 32.42 24.47
N ASP A 457 -3.15 31.95 24.12
CA ASP A 457 -2.07 32.79 23.58
C ASP A 457 -2.51 33.57 22.32
N LYS A 458 -3.11 32.90 21.33
CA LYS A 458 -3.61 33.56 20.11
C LYS A 458 -4.73 34.57 20.34
N LEU A 459 -5.67 34.28 21.26
CA LEU A 459 -6.73 35.22 21.64
C LEU A 459 -6.11 36.47 22.29
N LEU A 460 -5.12 36.29 23.15
CA LEU A 460 -4.39 37.39 23.81
C LEU A 460 -3.54 38.20 22.81
N GLU A 461 -2.85 37.54 21.87
CA GLU A 461 -2.02 38.18 20.85
C GLU A 461 -2.86 39.03 19.87
N HIS A 462 -3.95 38.46 19.34
CA HIS A 462 -4.82 39.14 18.37
C HIS A 462 -5.86 40.06 19.02
N GLY A 463 -6.06 39.94 20.34
CA GLY A 463 -6.96 40.76 21.16
C GLY A 463 -6.27 41.73 22.12
N ALA A 464 -4.95 41.96 21.99
CA ALA A 464 -4.17 42.78 22.90
C ALA A 464 -4.80 44.18 23.13
N GLY A 465 -5.37 44.38 24.32
CA GLY A 465 -6.02 45.63 24.77
C GLY A 465 -7.53 45.74 24.51
N ARG A 466 -8.17 44.73 23.90
CA ARG A 466 -9.63 44.64 23.73
C ARG A 466 -10.29 43.68 24.72
N ILE A 467 -9.61 42.56 25.03
CA ILE A 467 -10.16 41.49 25.85
C ILE A 467 -10.09 41.83 27.33
N ASP A 468 -11.24 41.78 28.02
CA ASP A 468 -11.31 41.97 29.48
C ASP A 468 -10.90 40.68 30.20
N LEU A 469 -9.64 40.66 30.68
CA LEU A 469 -9.04 39.52 31.37
C LEU A 469 -9.58 39.27 32.77
N ASP A 470 -10.20 40.29 33.37
CA ASP A 470 -10.76 40.24 34.72
C ASP A 470 -12.29 40.18 34.69
N HIS A 471 -12.89 39.96 33.50
CA HIS A 471 -14.33 39.76 33.34
C HIS A 471 -14.81 38.58 34.19
N VAL A 472 -15.88 38.78 34.96
CA VAL A 472 -16.41 37.74 35.85
C VAL A 472 -17.58 36.99 35.23
N ASP A 473 -17.56 35.65 35.31
CA ASP A 473 -18.73 34.84 34.91
C ASP A 473 -19.93 35.08 35.85
N LYS A 474 -21.09 34.49 35.53
CA LYS A 474 -22.29 34.57 36.39
C LYS A 474 -22.10 34.00 37.81
N LYS A 475 -21.00 33.29 38.09
CA LYS A 475 -20.64 32.78 39.42
C LYS A 475 -19.62 33.68 40.13
N GLY A 476 -19.23 34.80 39.52
CA GLY A 476 -18.27 35.75 40.08
C GLY A 476 -16.81 35.32 39.94
N ARG A 477 -16.51 34.32 39.10
CA ARG A 477 -15.13 33.84 38.89
C ARG A 477 -14.46 34.61 37.77
N THR A 478 -13.14 34.71 37.77
CA THR A 478 -12.34 35.20 36.62
C THR A 478 -11.77 34.05 35.78
N PRO A 479 -11.33 34.28 34.52
CA PRO A 479 -10.61 33.27 33.73
C PRO A 479 -9.36 32.74 34.44
N LEU A 480 -8.68 33.60 35.22
CA LEU A 480 -7.51 33.23 36.01
C LEU A 480 -7.88 32.27 37.15
N GLU A 481 -8.99 32.52 37.85
CA GLU A 481 -9.50 31.62 38.89
C GLU A 481 -9.92 30.27 38.30
N LEU A 482 -10.54 30.26 37.12
CA LEU A 482 -10.87 29.02 36.42
C LEU A 482 -9.61 28.23 36.02
N ALA A 483 -8.55 28.91 35.57
CA ALA A 483 -7.27 28.28 35.25
C ALA A 483 -6.59 27.66 36.50
N LEU A 484 -6.74 28.31 37.66
CA LEU A 484 -6.27 27.82 38.96
C LEU A 484 -7.08 26.59 39.44
N GLU A 485 -8.41 26.62 39.31
CA GLU A 485 -9.28 25.47 39.61
C GLU A 485 -8.96 24.27 38.70
N ALA A 486 -8.65 24.51 37.42
CA ALA A 486 -8.27 23.49 36.47
C ALA A 486 -6.82 22.97 36.66
N GLY A 487 -5.98 23.66 37.43
CA GLY A 487 -4.58 23.30 37.67
C GLY A 487 -3.64 23.50 36.46
N SER A 488 -3.93 24.47 35.58
CA SER A 488 -3.10 24.73 34.40
C SER A 488 -2.09 25.87 34.64
N GLU A 489 -0.87 25.51 35.04
CA GLU A 489 0.20 26.49 35.30
C GLU A 489 0.64 27.26 34.04
N VAL A 490 0.51 26.65 32.86
CA VAL A 490 0.83 27.31 31.57
C VAL A 490 -0.17 28.43 31.26
N ILE A 491 -1.48 28.15 31.35
CA ILE A 491 -2.53 29.14 31.06
C ILE A 491 -2.55 30.26 32.10
N LYS A 492 -2.34 29.92 33.37
CA LYS A 492 -2.10 30.88 34.45
C LYS A 492 -0.93 31.82 34.10
N GLY A 493 0.20 31.26 33.64
CA GLY A 493 1.36 32.04 33.20
C GLY A 493 1.02 33.00 32.06
N LEU A 494 0.26 32.55 31.05
CA LEU A 494 -0.17 33.38 29.92
C LEU A 494 -1.10 34.52 30.36
N LEU A 495 -2.11 34.23 31.18
CA LEU A 495 -3.06 35.24 31.68
C LEU A 495 -2.38 36.28 32.58
N LEU A 496 -1.46 35.86 33.46
CA LEU A 496 -0.68 36.78 34.29
C LEU A 496 0.28 37.63 33.46
N ALA A 497 0.93 37.05 32.45
CA ALA A 497 1.82 37.78 31.53
C ALA A 497 1.05 38.83 30.70
N ALA A 498 -0.23 38.56 30.38
CA ALA A 498 -1.12 39.50 29.71
C ALA A 498 -1.75 40.55 30.65
N GLY A 499 -1.55 40.43 31.98
CA GLY A 499 -1.95 41.44 32.96
C GLY A 499 -3.21 41.13 33.79
N ALA A 500 -3.70 39.88 33.79
CA ALA A 500 -4.82 39.46 34.64
C ALA A 500 -4.48 39.62 36.15
N ARG A 501 -5.45 40.05 36.96
CA ARG A 501 -5.25 40.34 38.38
C ARG A 501 -5.75 39.19 39.26
N LEU A 502 -4.95 38.82 40.26
CA LEU A 502 -5.40 37.94 41.34
C LEU A 502 -6.38 38.71 42.23
N SER A 503 -7.61 38.22 42.35
CA SER A 503 -8.59 38.80 43.26
C SER A 503 -8.09 38.62 44.71
N ALA A 504 -8.03 39.72 45.46
CA ALA A 504 -7.61 39.72 46.85
C ALA A 504 -8.76 39.18 47.72
N GLY A 505 -8.94 37.86 47.80
CA GLY A 505 -10.17 37.37 48.42
C GLY A 505 -10.36 35.89 48.73
N SER A 506 -9.35 35.06 48.94
CA SER A 506 -9.56 33.78 49.65
C SER A 506 -8.28 33.13 50.17
N THR A 507 -7.63 33.76 51.16
CA THR A 507 -6.72 33.06 52.06
C THR A 507 -7.55 32.36 53.14
N LYS A 508 -7.50 31.03 53.19
CA LYS A 508 -7.73 30.26 54.42
C LYS A 508 -6.50 29.42 54.69
N GLU A 509 -5.64 29.98 55.53
CA GLU A 509 -4.48 29.36 56.14
C GLU A 509 -4.88 28.20 57.05
N ALA A 510 -4.04 27.17 57.10
CA ALA A 510 -3.88 26.29 58.26
C ALA A 510 -2.44 25.73 58.31
N ASN A 511 -1.59 26.42 59.08
CA ASN A 511 -0.54 25.97 60.00
C ASN A 511 0.21 24.65 59.76
N HIS A 512 1.54 24.70 59.66
CA HIS A 512 2.45 24.36 60.78
C HIS A 512 3.91 24.78 60.50
N ASP A 513 4.42 25.66 61.38
CA ASP A 513 5.76 25.81 61.97
C ASP A 513 6.87 24.80 61.55
N GLN A 514 8.18 25.12 61.43
CA GLN A 514 9.02 25.91 62.35
C GLN A 514 10.43 26.21 61.74
N GLU A 515 10.88 27.47 61.83
CA GLU A 515 12.24 27.97 62.21
C GLU A 515 13.57 27.42 61.63
N LEU A 516 14.35 28.27 60.92
CA LEU A 516 15.62 28.92 61.40
C LEU A 516 16.42 29.66 60.29
N LEU A 517 16.60 30.98 60.49
CA LEU A 517 17.75 31.89 60.21
C LEU A 517 18.36 32.05 58.77
N LEU A 518 18.22 33.28 58.25
CA LEU A 518 18.94 33.94 57.13
C LEU A 518 20.22 34.67 57.64
N PRO A 519 21.06 35.41 56.87
CA PRO A 519 21.14 35.69 55.40
C PRO A 519 22.57 35.65 54.78
N GLY A 520 22.71 35.59 53.44
CA GLY A 520 24.01 35.79 52.77
C GLY A 520 24.03 35.64 51.24
N THR A 521 23.80 36.75 50.56
CA THR A 521 24.07 37.15 49.15
C THR A 521 24.78 36.23 48.12
N ASN A 522 24.21 36.29 46.90
CA ASN A 522 24.81 36.32 45.55
C ASN A 522 25.13 35.03 44.77
N SER A 523 24.85 35.15 43.46
CA SER A 523 25.19 34.28 42.32
C SER A 523 24.29 33.05 42.17
N THR A 524 23.35 33.09 41.22
CA THR A 524 23.42 32.32 39.96
C THR A 524 23.53 30.83 40.23
N ASP A 525 22.39 30.14 40.20
CA ASP A 525 22.22 28.91 39.43
C ASP A 525 20.79 28.39 39.62
N ILE A 526 20.13 28.22 38.49
CA ILE A 526 18.88 27.48 38.34
C ILE A 526 19.26 26.00 38.34
N PRO A 527 18.63 25.15 39.16
CA PRO A 527 18.42 23.77 38.74
C PRO A 527 16.93 23.50 38.49
N PRO A 528 16.65 22.61 37.53
CA PRO A 528 15.32 22.26 37.07
C PRO A 528 14.70 21.20 37.97
N ASP A 529 13.37 21.17 38.05
CA ASP A 529 12.66 19.97 37.62
C ASP A 529 11.19 20.25 37.38
N GLU A 530 10.78 19.69 36.26
CA GLU A 530 9.46 19.63 35.67
C GLU A 530 9.06 18.16 35.98
N GLU A 531 7.85 17.85 36.48
CA GLU A 531 7.25 16.49 36.39
C GLU A 531 5.72 16.55 36.17
N ASP A 532 5.24 15.72 35.23
CA ASP A 532 3.87 15.45 34.75
C ASP A 532 3.72 13.92 34.84
N TYR A 533 2.53 13.44 35.20
CA TYR A 533 2.13 12.02 35.26
C TYR A 533 0.82 11.84 34.44
N ASN A 534 0.53 10.81 33.65
CA ASN A 534 1.22 9.55 33.38
C ASN A 534 0.54 8.84 32.18
N SER A 535 1.29 8.28 31.24
CA SER A 535 0.89 7.04 30.55
C SER A 535 2.12 6.16 30.32
N SER A 536 2.11 5.00 30.98
CA SER A 536 3.07 3.88 30.93
C SER A 536 4.54 4.23 31.24
N SER A 537 4.91 4.13 32.52
CA SER A 537 6.23 3.80 33.11
C SER A 537 7.56 4.29 32.49
N HIS A 538 7.60 5.18 31.48
CA HIS A 538 8.82 5.49 30.68
C HIS A 538 9.11 6.99 30.62
N SER A 539 8.13 7.85 30.94
CA SER A 539 8.30 9.31 31.01
C SER A 539 9.14 9.76 32.21
N ILE A 540 9.13 8.97 33.29
CA ILE A 540 9.83 9.27 34.55
C ILE A 540 11.35 9.09 34.38
N LEU A 541 11.81 8.14 33.55
CA LEU A 541 13.24 7.93 33.34
C LEU A 541 13.93 9.10 32.64
N ASN A 542 13.29 9.79 31.69
CA ASN A 542 13.95 10.90 30.97
C ASN A 542 14.05 12.18 31.82
N ARG A 543 13.11 12.45 32.73
CA ARG A 543 13.21 13.58 33.68
C ARG A 543 14.19 13.27 34.82
N ALA A 544 14.08 12.09 35.43
CA ALA A 544 14.96 11.67 36.52
C ALA A 544 16.41 11.42 36.09
N VAL A 545 16.67 11.00 34.84
CA VAL A 545 18.05 10.88 34.31
C VAL A 545 18.60 12.27 33.98
N CYS A 546 17.82 13.19 33.41
CA CYS A 546 18.30 14.56 33.15
C CYS A 546 18.61 15.37 34.42
N SER A 547 17.85 15.21 35.51
CA SER A 547 18.10 15.94 36.76
C SER A 547 19.28 15.38 37.56
N ARG A 548 19.48 14.07 37.54
CA ARG A 548 20.64 13.41 38.17
C ARG A 548 21.98 13.80 37.51
N TRP A 549 21.97 14.24 36.26
CA TRP A 549 23.16 14.66 35.50
C TRP A 549 23.54 16.13 35.74
N HIS A 550 22.63 16.94 36.29
CA HIS A 550 22.90 18.33 36.67
C HIS A 550 23.32 18.49 38.13
N THR A 551 22.92 17.59 39.04
CA THR A 551 23.02 17.88 40.50
C THR A 551 24.06 17.06 41.26
N VAL A 552 24.57 15.94 40.75
CA VAL A 552 25.52 15.12 41.50
C VAL A 552 26.72 14.73 40.64
N LEU A 553 27.82 15.42 40.94
CA LEU A 553 29.21 15.20 40.56
C LEU A 553 29.64 15.87 39.25
N GLY A 554 30.79 16.52 39.28
CA GLY A 554 31.66 16.71 38.12
C GLY A 554 32.14 15.37 37.55
N ILE A 555 31.20 14.51 37.17
CA ILE A 555 31.41 13.26 36.45
C ILE A 555 31.53 13.63 34.97
N LYS A 556 32.77 13.55 34.50
CA LYS A 556 33.10 13.11 33.16
C LYS A 556 32.23 11.90 32.81
N LEU A 557 31.29 12.09 31.89
CA LEU A 557 30.43 11.02 31.38
C LEU A 557 31.25 9.79 31.02
N SER A 558 30.86 8.65 31.61
CA SER A 558 31.43 7.30 31.49
C SER A 558 32.78 7.23 30.76
N VAL A 559 33.80 6.87 31.54
CA VAL A 559 35.25 6.70 31.29
C VAL A 559 35.69 6.06 29.94
N GLN A 560 34.81 5.72 29.01
CA GLN A 560 35.15 5.28 27.65
C GLN A 560 34.88 6.31 26.54
N GLY A 561 34.13 7.40 26.78
CA GLY A 561 33.96 8.47 25.78
C GLY A 561 35.14 9.46 25.70
N GLU A 562 35.96 9.53 26.75
CA GLU A 562 37.10 10.44 26.83
C GLU A 562 38.28 10.02 25.94
N GLU A 563 38.45 8.72 25.69
CA GLU A 563 39.45 8.22 24.72
C GLU A 563 39.07 8.64 23.29
N ASP A 564 37.77 8.62 22.95
CA ASP A 564 37.24 9.04 21.65
C ASP A 564 37.26 10.56 21.44
N CYS A 565 37.42 11.37 22.48
CA CYS A 565 37.43 12.84 22.41
C CYS A 565 38.84 13.44 22.33
N GLN A 566 39.90 12.62 22.37
CA GLN A 566 41.28 13.10 22.22
C GLN A 566 41.46 13.80 20.86
N GLY A 567 42.04 15.01 20.87
CA GLY A 567 42.34 15.79 19.65
C GLY A 567 41.22 16.69 19.12
N VAL A 568 40.20 17.02 19.92
CA VAL A 568 39.33 18.19 19.65
C VAL A 568 39.87 19.36 20.50
N ASP A 569 40.70 20.21 19.89
CA ASP A 569 41.33 21.36 20.55
C ASP A 569 40.30 22.43 20.98
N ASN A 570 40.77 23.38 21.81
CA ASN A 570 40.05 24.44 22.54
C ASN A 570 38.79 25.01 21.85
N GLU A 571 37.80 25.40 22.65
CA GLU A 571 36.56 26.04 22.18
C GLU A 571 36.87 27.22 21.24
N GLU A 572 36.49 27.07 19.98
CA GLU A 572 36.59 28.15 18.99
C GLU A 572 35.41 29.12 19.16
N GLU A 573 35.64 30.41 18.93
CA GLU A 573 34.60 31.44 19.04
C GLU A 573 33.45 31.22 18.05
N LEU A 574 32.21 31.30 18.57
CA LEU A 574 31.00 31.28 17.76
C LEU A 574 30.74 32.66 17.14
N CYS A 575 30.14 32.68 15.94
CA CYS A 575 29.63 33.94 15.41
C CYS A 575 28.39 34.38 16.20
N ALA A 576 28.08 35.69 16.20
CA ALA A 576 26.95 36.25 16.95
C ALA A 576 25.60 35.54 16.70
N GLN A 577 25.37 35.02 15.50
CA GLN A 577 24.13 34.28 15.18
C GLN A 577 24.08 32.86 15.78
N CYS A 578 25.23 32.20 15.95
CA CYS A 578 25.32 30.87 16.55
C CYS A 578 25.50 30.94 18.06
N ASP A 579 26.05 32.04 18.58
CA ASP A 579 26.26 32.25 20.00
C ASP A 579 24.94 32.42 20.78
N VAL A 580 23.86 32.88 20.12
CA VAL A 580 22.52 32.96 20.71
C VAL A 580 21.86 31.59 20.89
N LEU A 581 22.39 30.51 20.29
CA LEU A 581 21.81 29.17 20.41
C LEU A 581 22.02 28.61 21.83
N ASP A 582 20.93 28.29 22.51
CA ASP A 582 20.92 27.65 23.82
C ASP A 582 21.04 26.11 23.66
N ILE A 583 22.27 25.64 23.52
CA ILE A 583 22.59 24.23 23.25
C ILE A 583 22.34 23.37 24.50
N ASP A 584 22.58 23.90 25.69
CA ASP A 584 22.32 23.21 26.96
C ASP A 584 20.83 22.93 27.13
N ARG A 585 19.98 23.94 26.88
CA ARG A 585 18.52 23.77 26.91
C ARG A 585 18.02 22.82 25.83
N LEU A 586 18.66 22.82 24.66
CA LEU A 586 18.29 21.97 23.54
C LEU A 586 18.50 20.47 23.85
N PHE A 587 19.61 20.10 24.46
CA PHE A 587 19.89 18.71 24.80
C PHE A 587 19.25 18.26 26.12
N SER A 588 18.82 19.19 26.97
CA SER A 588 18.03 18.89 28.18
C SER A 588 16.53 18.77 27.93
N ARG A 589 15.98 19.46 26.92
CA ARG A 589 14.57 19.32 26.52
C ARG A 589 14.42 18.38 25.33
N CYS A 590 13.97 17.15 25.56
CA CYS A 590 13.75 16.20 24.47
C CYS A 590 12.52 16.59 23.61
N PRO A 591 12.66 16.74 22.28
CA PRO A 591 11.54 17.06 21.38
C PRO A 591 10.49 15.93 21.31
N MET A 592 9.43 16.02 22.10
CA MET A 592 8.34 15.03 22.07
C MET A 592 7.38 15.29 20.90
N GLY A 593 7.12 14.27 20.06
CA GLY A 593 5.85 14.17 19.31
C GLY A 593 5.73 14.75 17.89
N ILE A 594 6.68 15.50 17.33
CA ILE A 594 6.48 16.18 16.03
C ILE A 594 7.37 15.62 14.91
N SER A 595 6.77 14.97 13.90
CA SER A 595 7.50 14.41 12.74
C SER A 595 8.21 15.45 11.86
N LYS A 596 7.94 16.75 12.08
CA LYS A 596 8.51 17.89 11.37
C LYS A 596 9.71 18.54 12.08
N GLY A 597 10.05 18.08 13.29
CA GLY A 597 11.10 18.66 14.14
C GLY A 597 10.72 20.05 14.70
N ILE A 598 11.26 20.39 15.87
CA ILE A 598 11.08 21.69 16.53
C ILE A 598 12.01 22.71 15.88
N LEU A 599 11.49 23.88 15.51
CA LEU A 599 12.32 24.98 14.99
C LEU A 599 13.26 25.49 16.08
N VAL A 600 14.56 25.38 15.86
CA VAL A 600 15.61 25.88 16.76
C VAL A 600 16.02 27.28 16.36
N SER A 601 16.26 27.52 15.06
CA SER A 601 16.65 28.85 14.55
C SER A 601 16.41 28.97 13.04
N LYS A 602 16.12 30.19 12.58
CA LYS A 602 16.12 30.54 11.15
C LYS A 602 17.54 30.87 10.72
N VAL A 603 18.12 30.03 9.87
CA VAL A 603 19.55 30.04 9.56
C VAL A 603 19.83 30.90 8.32
N GLY A 604 18.85 31.06 7.43
CA GLY A 604 18.98 31.82 6.18
C GLY A 604 19.87 31.09 5.16
N ASN A 605 20.38 31.82 4.16
CA ASN A 605 21.27 31.25 3.14
C ASN A 605 22.61 30.78 3.74
N MET A 606 22.86 29.47 3.65
CA MET A 606 24.03 28.80 4.22
C MET A 606 25.36 29.14 3.54
N ASP A 607 25.36 29.52 2.27
CA ASP A 607 26.59 29.80 1.51
C ASP A 607 27.21 31.14 1.88
N LYS A 608 26.41 32.03 2.49
CA LYS A 608 26.84 33.36 2.98
C LYS A 608 27.34 33.33 4.43
N ARG A 609 27.34 32.18 5.10
CA ARG A 609 27.75 32.07 6.51
C ARG A 609 29.26 31.94 6.69
N SER A 610 29.74 32.38 7.85
CA SER A 610 31.17 32.31 8.17
C SER A 610 31.67 30.87 8.25
N ARG A 611 32.72 30.57 7.48
CA ARG A 611 33.44 29.30 7.52
C ARG A 611 34.38 29.17 8.74
N SER A 612 34.60 30.25 9.49
CA SER A 612 35.40 30.22 10.74
C SER A 612 34.60 29.74 11.95
N CYS A 613 33.26 29.79 11.92
CA CYS A 613 32.43 29.37 13.06
C CYS A 613 32.22 27.85 13.06
N PRO A 614 32.50 27.12 14.16
CA PRO A 614 32.35 25.66 14.22
C PRO A 614 30.91 25.18 14.00
N MET A 615 29.92 25.86 14.59
CA MET A 615 28.50 25.53 14.38
C MET A 615 28.04 25.76 12.92
N CYS A 616 28.51 26.82 12.26
CA CYS A 616 28.25 27.04 10.83
C CYS A 616 28.88 25.95 9.96
N ARG A 617 30.08 25.46 10.30
CA ARG A 617 30.71 24.33 9.60
C ARG A 617 29.92 23.03 9.76
N LEU A 618 29.41 22.75 10.96
CA LEU A 618 28.52 21.61 11.20
C LEU A 618 27.24 21.71 10.36
N MET A 619 26.56 22.86 10.38
CA MET A 619 25.33 23.09 9.60
C MET A 619 25.59 23.02 8.09
N ALA A 620 26.72 23.54 7.61
CA ALA A 620 27.10 23.45 6.20
C ALA A 620 27.32 21.99 5.75
N ALA A 621 27.87 21.15 6.63
CA ALA A 621 28.08 19.74 6.35
C ALA A 621 26.79 18.91 6.23
N VAL A 622 25.67 19.39 6.79
CA VAL A 622 24.36 18.74 6.71
C VAL A 622 23.35 19.50 5.84
N LYS A 623 23.82 20.50 5.06
CA LYS A 623 22.97 21.30 4.15
C LYS A 623 22.26 20.39 3.13
N PRO A 624 20.94 20.53 2.92
CA PRO A 624 20.22 19.76 1.90
C PRO A 624 20.77 20.05 0.50
N VAL A 625 20.88 19.02 -0.34
CA VAL A 625 21.15 19.18 -1.78
C VAL A 625 19.81 19.46 -2.45
N LEU A 626 19.64 20.66 -3.02
CA LEU A 626 18.45 21.07 -3.74
C LEU A 626 18.75 20.97 -5.25
N ASP A 627 17.72 20.78 -6.09
CA ASP A 627 17.90 20.83 -7.55
C ASP A 627 18.37 22.23 -7.98
N ASP A 628 19.10 22.32 -9.10
CA ASP A 628 19.96 23.45 -9.53
C ASP A 628 19.30 24.86 -9.52
N ASP A 629 17.97 24.97 -9.43
CA ASP A 629 17.22 26.23 -9.34
C ASP A 629 16.94 26.74 -7.90
N LEU A 630 17.24 25.95 -6.86
CA LEU A 630 16.85 26.23 -5.46
C LEU A 630 18.04 26.39 -4.49
N ASP A 631 19.27 26.28 -4.96
CA ASP A 631 20.49 26.30 -4.13
C ASP A 631 20.70 27.60 -3.31
N ALA A 632 19.96 28.67 -3.64
CA ALA A 632 19.99 29.96 -2.95
C ALA A 632 18.95 30.13 -1.82
N ALA A 633 18.12 29.13 -1.53
CA ALA A 633 17.00 29.25 -0.58
C ALA A 633 17.44 29.38 0.89
N ASP A 634 16.66 30.15 1.68
CA ASP A 634 16.84 30.26 3.12
C ASP A 634 16.66 28.90 3.82
N CYS A 635 17.41 28.60 4.87
CA CYS A 635 17.31 27.34 5.61
C CYS A 635 16.90 27.55 7.07
N GLU A 636 16.34 26.51 7.69
CA GLU A 636 15.95 26.43 9.11
C GLU A 636 16.72 25.30 9.81
N LEU A 637 17.15 25.53 11.05
CA LEU A 637 17.71 24.50 11.93
C LEU A 637 16.58 23.94 12.78
N ARG A 638 16.40 22.62 12.75
CA ARG A 638 15.33 21.93 13.49
C ARG A 638 15.86 20.77 14.33
N ALA A 639 15.24 20.52 15.47
CA ALA A 639 15.56 19.45 16.40
C ALA A 639 14.55 18.29 16.32
N PHE A 640 15.06 17.07 16.32
CA PHE A 640 14.32 15.81 16.23
C PHE A 640 14.70 14.91 17.40
N SER A 641 13.80 14.01 17.82
CA SER A 641 14.05 13.01 18.87
C SER A 641 13.97 11.59 18.31
N SER A 642 14.78 10.65 18.84
CA SER A 642 14.71 9.21 18.55
C SER A 642 13.55 8.47 19.24
N ASN A 643 12.33 8.99 19.12
CA ASN A 643 11.14 8.36 19.70
C ASN A 643 10.60 7.18 18.85
N ARG A 644 9.59 6.46 19.38
CA ARG A 644 8.93 5.29 18.73
C ARG A 644 8.51 5.54 17.27
N LYS A 645 7.98 6.74 16.95
CA LYS A 645 7.54 7.11 15.59
C LYS A 645 8.72 7.33 14.63
N TRP A 646 9.84 7.87 15.12
CA TRP A 646 11.06 8.09 14.31
C TRP A 646 11.79 6.76 14.03
N LEU A 647 11.78 5.85 15.01
CA LEU A 647 12.34 4.50 14.89
C LEU A 647 11.48 3.55 14.02
N GLY A 648 10.37 4.01 13.43
CA GLY A 648 9.56 3.18 12.52
C GLY A 648 8.93 1.96 13.19
N ILE A 649 8.74 2.01 14.50
CA ILE A 649 8.12 0.97 15.32
C ILE A 649 6.61 1.23 15.35
N ASP A 650 5.82 0.33 14.75
CA ASP A 650 4.36 0.40 14.77
C ASP A 650 3.83 0.25 16.21
N GLN A 651 2.60 0.73 16.44
CA GLN A 651 1.93 0.77 17.76
C GLN A 651 1.90 -0.57 18.52
N GLN A 652 2.17 -1.70 17.87
CA GLN A 652 2.15 -3.04 18.47
C GLN A 652 3.50 -3.55 19.00
N THR A 653 4.62 -2.88 18.75
CA THR A 653 5.93 -3.31 19.27
C THR A 653 6.40 -2.36 20.37
N ASP A 654 6.33 -2.79 21.62
CA ASP A 654 6.79 -1.99 22.75
C ASP A 654 8.32 -1.90 22.77
N LEU A 655 8.85 -0.69 22.57
CA LEU A 655 10.19 -0.36 23.05
C LEU A 655 10.22 -0.54 24.57
N SER A 656 11.39 -0.94 25.08
CA SER A 656 11.68 -1.09 26.51
C SER A 656 11.09 0.06 27.31
N PRO A 657 10.60 -0.23 28.52
CA PRO A 657 10.09 0.79 29.39
C PRO A 657 11.06 1.90 29.80
N ASN A 658 12.33 1.71 29.49
CA ASN A 658 13.38 2.57 29.99
C ASN A 658 14.10 3.29 28.86
N TRP A 659 13.52 3.37 27.65
CA TRP A 659 14.15 4.00 26.49
C TRP A 659 14.38 5.51 26.70
N VAL A 660 15.63 5.94 26.50
CA VAL A 660 16.08 7.32 26.64
C VAL A 660 16.32 7.92 25.26
N ASP A 661 15.62 9.02 24.98
CA ASP A 661 15.63 9.67 23.67
C ASP A 661 16.95 10.42 23.40
N THR A 662 17.38 10.45 22.15
CA THR A 662 18.56 11.17 21.65
C THR A 662 18.13 12.28 20.69
N VAL A 663 18.71 13.47 20.83
CA VAL A 663 18.35 14.67 20.05
C VAL A 663 19.23 14.79 18.81
N PHE A 664 18.61 14.98 17.65
CA PHE A 664 19.26 15.19 16.35
C PHE A 664 18.89 16.55 15.79
N LEU A 665 19.87 17.31 15.29
CA LEU A 665 19.67 18.59 14.62
C LEU A 665 19.79 18.42 13.10
N GLY A 666 18.82 18.93 12.34
CA GLY A 666 18.82 18.90 10.88
C GLY A 666 18.61 20.28 10.28
N VAL A 667 19.21 20.53 9.12
CA VAL A 667 19.01 21.76 8.33
C VAL A 667 18.01 21.48 7.21
N VAL A 668 16.92 22.25 7.14
CA VAL A 668 15.81 22.03 6.20
C VAL A 668 15.36 23.32 5.50
N PRO A 669 14.83 23.28 4.27
CA PRO A 669 14.27 24.46 3.59
C PRO A 669 12.91 24.89 4.19
N PRO A 670 12.44 26.13 3.99
CA PRO A 670 11.26 26.71 4.64
C PRO A 670 9.98 26.34 3.85
N GLY A 671 8.88 26.06 4.53
CA GLY A 671 7.53 26.29 4.00
C GLY A 671 6.88 25.32 2.99
N LYS A 672 7.49 24.21 2.53
CA LYS A 672 6.77 23.26 1.62
C LYS A 672 6.01 22.14 2.36
N ARG A 673 4.70 22.03 2.11
CA ARG A 673 3.94 20.75 2.19
C ARG A 673 4.50 19.81 1.12
N GLN A 674 5.57 19.08 1.39
CA GLN A 674 5.96 17.95 0.55
C GLN A 674 5.44 16.66 1.14
N ALA A 675 4.75 15.87 0.31
CA ALA A 675 4.28 14.51 0.61
C ALA A 675 5.44 13.52 0.87
N THR A 676 6.68 13.97 0.80
CA THR A 676 7.89 13.28 1.22
C THR A 676 8.67 14.22 2.14
N THR A 677 8.93 13.80 3.38
CA THR A 677 9.79 14.56 4.32
C THR A 677 11.11 14.91 3.63
N PRO A 678 11.55 16.19 3.55
CA PRO A 678 12.89 16.51 3.07
C PRO A 678 13.88 15.79 3.97
N ARG A 679 14.61 14.83 3.41
CA ARG A 679 15.63 14.09 4.15
C ARG A 679 16.82 15.03 4.30
N PRO A 680 17.20 15.42 5.52
CA PRO A 680 18.38 16.23 5.69
C PRO A 680 19.59 15.43 5.19
N SER A 681 20.59 16.11 4.62
CA SER A 681 21.84 15.51 4.09
C SER A 681 22.75 14.92 5.19
N GLY A 682 22.20 14.64 6.37
CA GLY A 682 22.89 14.26 7.60
C GLY A 682 22.21 14.90 8.81
N PHE A 683 22.67 14.57 10.01
CA PHE A 683 22.23 15.21 11.25
C PHE A 683 23.44 15.67 12.07
N ILE A 684 23.24 16.61 12.97
CA ILE A 684 24.22 16.99 13.99
C ILE A 684 23.71 16.46 15.33
N SER A 685 24.56 15.79 16.10
CA SER A 685 24.19 15.31 17.43
C SER A 685 25.40 15.35 18.36
N ARG A 686 25.13 15.31 19.66
CA ARG A 686 26.14 15.12 20.69
C ARG A 686 26.74 13.72 20.59
N VAL A 687 28.07 13.62 20.69
CA VAL A 687 28.81 12.36 20.74
C VAL A 687 28.53 11.64 22.07
N GLY A 688 28.36 10.33 22.02
CA GLY A 688 28.09 9.48 23.18
C GLY A 688 26.65 8.97 23.23
N SER A 689 26.27 8.42 24.39
CA SER A 689 24.92 7.92 24.65
C SER A 689 24.29 8.68 25.82
N ASN A 690 22.97 8.83 25.77
CA ASN A 690 22.20 9.40 26.87
C ASN A 690 21.91 8.36 27.98
N ASP A 691 22.28 7.08 27.76
CA ASP A 691 22.23 6.02 28.77
C ASP A 691 23.67 5.59 29.14
N GLU A 692 23.99 5.63 30.43
CA GLU A 692 25.32 5.28 30.96
C GLU A 692 25.74 3.85 30.57
N TYR A 693 24.77 2.93 30.52
CA TYR A 693 25.02 1.53 30.17
C TYR A 693 24.89 1.24 28.66
N ARG A 694 24.54 2.25 27.84
CA ARG A 694 24.33 2.12 26.38
C ARG A 694 23.32 1.04 25.99
N GLU A 695 22.38 0.74 26.87
CA GLU A 695 21.43 -0.34 26.67
C GLU A 695 20.05 0.16 26.25
N ASN A 696 19.69 1.39 26.61
CA ASN A 696 18.36 1.97 26.43
C ASN A 696 18.36 3.28 25.62
N ALA A 697 19.49 3.71 25.06
CA ALA A 697 19.57 4.90 24.21
C ALA A 697 20.36 4.62 22.93
N LEU A 698 20.23 5.50 21.94
CA LEU A 698 21.15 5.50 20.81
C LEU A 698 22.55 5.94 21.28
N THR A 699 23.57 5.44 20.59
CA THR A 699 24.95 5.90 20.78
C THR A 699 25.44 6.56 19.49
N VAL A 700 25.81 7.82 19.58
CA VAL A 700 26.42 8.57 18.45
C VAL A 700 27.93 8.46 18.57
N ASN A 701 28.57 7.86 17.57
CA ASN A 701 29.99 7.58 17.60
C ASN A 701 30.78 8.66 16.83
N ARG A 702 31.98 8.99 17.32
CA ARG A 702 32.96 9.73 16.53
C ARG A 702 33.75 8.72 15.70
N LEU A 703 33.61 8.77 14.38
CA LEU A 703 34.35 7.82 13.54
C LEU A 703 35.83 8.17 13.45
N ARG A 704 36.67 7.17 13.68
CA ARG A 704 38.12 7.26 13.45
C ARG A 704 38.41 7.16 11.96
N THR A 705 39.25 8.04 11.44
CA THR A 705 39.55 8.07 10.01
C THR A 705 40.52 6.97 9.58
N ASP A 706 41.31 6.44 10.51
CA ASP A 706 42.47 5.59 10.29
C ASP A 706 42.31 4.15 10.81
N ALA A 707 41.22 3.85 11.53
CA ALA A 707 41.02 2.55 12.17
C ALA A 707 39.54 2.17 12.25
N ILE A 708 39.25 0.91 11.91
CA ILE A 708 37.93 0.29 12.02
C ILE A 708 37.89 -0.64 13.23
N ASP A 709 36.81 -0.58 14.01
CA ASP A 709 36.56 -1.50 15.11
C ASP A 709 35.97 -2.83 14.60
N TYR A 710 36.86 -3.78 14.31
CA TYR A 710 36.47 -5.12 13.84
C TYR A 710 35.80 -5.97 14.92
N CYS A 711 36.05 -5.71 16.21
CA CYS A 711 35.37 -6.41 17.30
C CYS A 711 33.89 -6.03 17.30
N LYS A 712 33.60 -4.74 17.09
CA LYS A 712 32.24 -4.23 16.94
C LYS A 712 31.55 -4.81 15.70
N ILE A 713 32.22 -4.79 14.54
CA ILE A 713 31.66 -5.40 13.32
C ILE A 713 31.36 -6.90 13.52
N ARG A 714 32.25 -7.63 14.21
CA ARG A 714 32.04 -9.06 14.52
C ARG A 714 30.78 -9.24 15.37
N SER A 715 30.56 -8.41 16.39
CA SER A 715 29.35 -8.46 17.21
C SER A 715 28.05 -8.28 16.41
N TRP A 716 28.09 -7.49 15.34
CA TRP A 716 26.94 -7.32 14.43
C TRP A 716 26.67 -8.61 13.66
N ILE A 717 27.72 -9.28 13.16
CA ILE A 717 27.58 -10.56 12.46
C ILE A 717 27.03 -11.63 13.41
N ASP A 718 27.57 -11.72 14.62
CA ASP A 718 27.13 -12.69 15.64
C ASP A 718 25.67 -12.46 16.04
N CYS A 719 25.24 -11.19 16.18
CA CYS A 719 23.84 -10.86 16.42
C CYS A 719 22.93 -11.38 15.29
N CYS A 720 23.37 -11.30 14.03
CA CYS A 720 22.64 -11.87 12.89
C CYS A 720 22.53 -13.39 13.00
N GLU A 721 23.66 -14.05 13.28
CA GLU A 721 23.79 -15.50 13.36
C GLU A 721 22.91 -16.09 14.46
N VAL A 722 22.86 -15.43 15.62
CA VAL A 722 22.11 -15.94 16.77
C VAL A 722 20.61 -15.64 16.68
N TYR A 723 20.22 -14.43 16.24
CA TYR A 723 18.85 -13.95 16.42
C TYR A 723 17.98 -13.95 15.16
N HIS A 724 18.54 -14.14 13.96
CA HIS A 724 17.74 -14.18 12.73
C HIS A 724 17.36 -15.61 12.30
N GLY A 725 16.23 -15.76 11.61
CA GLY A 725 15.73 -17.06 11.15
C GLY A 725 16.36 -17.56 9.85
N ARG A 726 15.69 -18.53 9.21
CA ARG A 726 16.09 -19.14 7.92
C ARG A 726 16.63 -18.15 6.86
N PRO A 727 16.04 -16.95 6.63
CA PRO A 727 16.51 -16.03 5.58
C PRO A 727 17.95 -15.51 5.73
N CYS A 728 18.49 -15.48 6.95
CA CYS A 728 19.89 -15.09 7.19
C CYS A 728 20.80 -16.31 7.40
N ASN A 729 20.27 -17.39 7.96
CA ASN A 729 21.08 -18.47 8.53
C ASN A 729 21.04 -19.79 7.74
N THR A 730 20.11 -19.98 6.82
CA THR A 730 20.04 -21.19 5.99
C THR A 730 20.57 -20.90 4.58
N PRO A 731 21.80 -21.29 4.23
CA PRO A 731 22.31 -21.19 2.85
C PRO A 731 21.60 -22.21 1.94
N THR A 732 21.62 -21.97 0.62
CA THR A 732 21.16 -22.93 -0.39
C THR A 732 21.88 -24.28 -0.28
N SER A 733 21.19 -25.37 -0.62
CA SER A 733 21.76 -26.73 -0.70
C SER A 733 22.71 -26.91 -1.89
N ARG A 734 22.65 -26.03 -2.92
CA ARG A 734 23.47 -26.11 -4.15
C ARG A 734 24.97 -26.17 -3.88
N LYS A 735 25.69 -27.13 -4.45
CA LYS A 735 27.16 -27.15 -4.40
C LYS A 735 27.73 -26.08 -5.32
N ILE A 736 28.81 -25.41 -4.90
CA ILE A 736 29.53 -24.48 -5.78
C ILE A 736 30.50 -25.33 -6.63
N PRO A 737 30.28 -25.45 -7.95
CA PRO A 737 31.17 -26.20 -8.82
C PRO A 737 32.55 -25.52 -8.86
N HIS A 738 33.61 -26.33 -8.79
CA HIS A 738 34.99 -25.86 -8.87
C HIS A 738 35.31 -24.69 -7.92
N LEU A 739 34.80 -24.72 -6.68
CA LEU A 739 35.06 -23.67 -5.70
C LEU A 739 36.56 -23.52 -5.46
N ARG A 740 37.05 -22.30 -5.62
CA ARG A 740 38.42 -21.89 -5.31
C ARG A 740 38.36 -20.70 -4.37
N LEU A 741 39.27 -20.66 -3.40
CA LEU A 741 39.32 -19.61 -2.38
C LEU A 741 40.77 -19.20 -2.15
N ILE A 742 40.99 -17.93 -1.86
CA ILE A 742 42.27 -17.43 -1.38
C ILE A 742 42.41 -17.83 0.09
N ASP A 743 43.48 -18.53 0.44
CA ASP A 743 43.84 -18.77 1.85
C ASP A 743 44.58 -17.55 2.39
N CYS A 744 43.87 -16.71 3.13
CA CYS A 744 44.38 -15.45 3.65
C CYS A 744 45.50 -15.64 4.70
N LYS A 745 45.65 -16.84 5.27
CA LYS A 745 46.75 -17.13 6.22
C LYS A 745 48.04 -17.57 5.53
N SER A 746 47.97 -17.96 4.26
CA SER A 746 49.16 -18.38 3.51
C SER A 746 50.00 -17.15 3.13
N PRO A 747 51.31 -17.13 3.43
CA PRO A 747 52.18 -16.01 3.07
C PRO A 747 52.29 -15.79 1.55
N GLU A 748 52.00 -16.81 0.74
CA GLU A 748 51.99 -16.74 -0.73
C GLU A 748 50.60 -16.45 -1.32
N LEU A 749 49.57 -16.24 -0.48
CA LEU A 749 48.16 -16.07 -0.91
C LEU A 749 47.68 -17.21 -1.83
N ALA A 750 48.01 -18.45 -1.46
CA ALA A 750 47.66 -19.64 -2.23
C ALA A 750 46.15 -19.76 -2.48
N ILE A 751 45.78 -20.07 -3.72
CA ILE A 751 44.40 -20.37 -4.10
C ILE A 751 44.16 -21.88 -3.89
N VAL A 752 43.27 -22.22 -2.96
CA VAL A 752 42.95 -23.60 -2.59
C VAL A 752 41.56 -24.00 -3.09
N ALA A 753 41.39 -25.29 -3.40
CA ALA A 753 40.10 -25.90 -3.66
C ALA A 753 39.72 -26.77 -2.44
N PRO A 754 38.86 -26.29 -1.53
CA PRO A 754 38.52 -27.02 -0.32
C PRO A 754 37.71 -28.28 -0.66
N SER A 755 38.06 -29.42 -0.04
CA SER A 755 37.36 -30.70 -0.21
C SER A 755 36.02 -30.76 0.54
N GLU A 756 35.83 -29.90 1.54
CA GLU A 756 34.64 -29.80 2.39
C GLU A 756 34.07 -28.38 2.38
N THR A 757 32.83 -28.22 2.85
CA THR A 757 32.18 -26.91 2.97
C THR A 757 32.84 -26.06 4.06
N VAL A 758 33.66 -25.09 3.66
CA VAL A 758 34.34 -24.16 4.57
C VAL A 758 33.64 -22.78 4.62
N PRO A 759 33.65 -22.07 5.75
CA PRO A 759 33.17 -20.69 5.82
C PRO A 759 34.14 -19.74 5.11
N PHE A 760 33.62 -18.85 4.26
CA PHE A 760 34.40 -17.86 3.52
C PHE A 760 33.68 -16.52 3.43
N VAL A 761 34.47 -15.47 3.17
CA VAL A 761 34.02 -14.10 2.87
C VAL A 761 34.07 -13.90 1.35
N ALA A 762 33.15 -13.13 0.78
CA ALA A 762 33.19 -12.76 -0.63
C ALA A 762 33.45 -11.25 -0.80
N LEU A 763 34.17 -10.86 -1.85
CA LEU A 763 34.39 -9.46 -2.20
C LEU A 763 33.52 -9.08 -3.42
N SER A 764 32.80 -7.96 -3.32
CA SER A 764 32.03 -7.34 -4.39
C SER A 764 32.62 -5.96 -4.71
N TYR A 765 33.12 -5.79 -5.95
CA TYR A 765 33.83 -4.59 -6.39
C TYR A 765 33.80 -4.41 -7.91
N VAL A 766 34.20 -3.24 -8.41
CA VAL A 766 34.25 -2.96 -9.85
C VAL A 766 35.69 -3.01 -10.36
N TRP A 767 35.88 -3.73 -11.48
CA TRP A 767 37.17 -3.77 -12.19
C TRP A 767 36.95 -3.88 -13.71
N GLY A 768 37.97 -3.51 -14.50
CA GLY A 768 37.98 -3.64 -15.96
C GLY A 768 37.98 -2.36 -16.81
N GLY A 769 38.15 -1.18 -16.21
CA GLY A 769 37.99 0.13 -16.88
C GLY A 769 39.23 0.82 -17.49
N ARG A 770 40.43 0.20 -17.50
CA ARG A 770 41.61 0.77 -18.19
C ARG A 770 42.31 -0.26 -19.05
N LYS A 771 42.53 0.08 -20.32
CA LYS A 771 43.52 -0.57 -21.17
C LYS A 771 44.91 -0.17 -20.67
N ASP A 772 45.81 -1.15 -20.68
CA ASP A 772 47.26 -1.06 -20.55
C ASP A 772 47.86 -1.02 -19.12
N GLY A 773 48.40 -2.17 -18.70
CA GLY A 773 49.33 -2.33 -17.58
C GLY A 773 49.48 -3.80 -17.13
N PRO A 774 50.71 -4.32 -16.95
CA PRO A 774 50.97 -5.75 -16.73
C PRO A 774 50.48 -6.22 -15.36
N ASP A 775 50.22 -7.53 -15.28
CA ASP A 775 49.96 -8.33 -14.08
C ASP A 775 50.61 -7.75 -12.82
N LYS A 776 49.78 -7.27 -11.89
CA LYS A 776 50.15 -7.13 -10.49
C LYS A 776 49.07 -7.74 -9.61
N THR A 777 49.47 -8.78 -8.90
CA THR A 777 48.80 -9.47 -7.79
C THR A 777 48.57 -8.58 -6.56
N ASP A 778 48.77 -7.27 -6.66
CA ASP A 778 49.00 -6.37 -5.52
C ASP A 778 48.04 -5.17 -5.53
N TYR A 779 46.76 -5.43 -5.77
CA TYR A 779 45.73 -4.40 -5.63
C TYR A 779 45.50 -4.10 -4.16
N ALA A 780 45.62 -2.82 -3.77
CA ALA A 780 45.38 -2.37 -2.41
C ALA A 780 44.00 -2.81 -1.90
N LEU A 781 42.96 -2.78 -2.74
CA LEU A 781 41.62 -3.25 -2.39
C LEU A 781 41.59 -4.72 -1.94
N ILE A 782 42.38 -5.57 -2.60
CA ILE A 782 42.39 -7.01 -2.32
C ILE A 782 43.19 -7.29 -1.06
N ARG A 783 44.32 -6.60 -0.87
CA ARG A 783 45.07 -6.64 0.39
C ARG A 783 44.19 -6.21 1.56
N ASP A 784 43.44 -5.13 1.39
CA ASP A 784 42.53 -4.64 2.43
C ASP A 784 41.39 -5.63 2.69
N ALA A 785 40.82 -6.24 1.65
CA ALA A 785 39.81 -7.29 1.81
C ALA A 785 40.36 -8.53 2.53
N ILE A 786 41.62 -8.92 2.29
CA ILE A 786 42.31 -9.98 3.03
C ILE A 786 42.46 -9.59 4.51
N THR A 787 42.91 -8.36 4.78
CA THR A 787 43.03 -7.82 6.14
C THR A 787 41.69 -7.85 6.87
N VAL A 788 40.63 -7.34 6.24
CA VAL A 788 39.26 -7.37 6.80
C VAL A 788 38.84 -8.81 7.07
N THR A 789 39.06 -9.73 6.14
CA THR A 789 38.68 -11.15 6.28
C THR A 789 39.33 -11.78 7.51
N LEU A 790 40.64 -11.59 7.68
CA LEU A 790 41.40 -12.10 8.83
C LEU A 790 40.95 -11.45 10.15
N ARG A 791 40.74 -10.12 10.15
CA ARG A 791 40.29 -9.36 11.33
C ARG A 791 38.88 -9.74 11.78
N LEU A 792 38.01 -10.16 10.85
CA LEU A 792 36.67 -10.71 11.15
C LEU A 792 36.69 -12.18 11.62
N GLY A 793 37.87 -12.81 11.66
CA GLY A 793 38.06 -14.18 12.12
C GLY A 793 37.89 -15.26 11.03
N TYR A 794 37.79 -14.87 9.76
CA TYR A 794 37.68 -15.82 8.65
C TYR A 794 39.04 -16.10 8.01
N ARG A 795 39.20 -17.32 7.48
CA ARG A 795 40.44 -17.75 6.80
C ARG A 795 40.39 -17.56 5.28
N TYR A 796 39.23 -17.74 4.68
CA TYR A 796 39.10 -17.85 3.24
C TYR A 796 38.35 -16.66 2.65
N LEU A 797 38.89 -16.13 1.54
CA LEU A 797 38.29 -15.03 0.77
C LEU A 797 38.04 -15.49 -0.67
N TRP A 798 36.84 -15.20 -1.17
CA TRP A 798 36.49 -15.36 -2.58
C TRP A 798 36.57 -14.01 -3.28
N VAL A 799 37.33 -13.97 -4.38
CA VAL A 799 37.47 -12.82 -5.27
C VAL A 799 37.31 -13.32 -6.71
N ASP A 800 36.31 -12.80 -7.41
CA ASP A 800 35.94 -13.22 -8.77
C ASP A 800 37.15 -13.33 -9.71
N ARG A 801 38.04 -12.34 -9.74
CA ARG A 801 39.21 -12.29 -10.62
C ARG A 801 40.21 -13.41 -10.41
N TYR A 802 40.37 -13.89 -9.17
CA TYR A 802 41.41 -14.87 -8.79
C TYR A 802 40.83 -16.27 -8.61
N CYS A 803 39.63 -16.36 -8.09
CA CYS A 803 38.96 -17.63 -7.80
C CYS A 803 38.32 -18.23 -9.07
N THR A 804 38.13 -17.45 -10.13
CA THR A 804 37.69 -17.97 -11.43
C THR A 804 38.86 -18.40 -12.31
N LEU A 805 38.75 -19.59 -12.91
CA LEU A 805 39.82 -20.19 -13.73
C LEU A 805 39.67 -19.81 -15.21
N LYS A 806 40.16 -18.63 -15.59
CA LYS A 806 40.06 -18.12 -16.98
C LYS A 806 40.81 -18.95 -18.03
N SER A 807 41.77 -19.77 -17.61
CA SER A 807 42.55 -20.64 -18.50
C SER A 807 41.76 -21.83 -19.05
N ASP A 808 40.67 -22.23 -18.38
CA ASP A 808 39.77 -23.30 -18.83
C ASP A 808 38.38 -22.73 -19.10
N PRO A 809 38.00 -22.51 -20.37
CA PRO A 809 36.71 -21.91 -20.73
C PRO A 809 35.49 -22.66 -20.21
N LYS A 810 35.56 -24.00 -20.08
CA LYS A 810 34.43 -24.82 -19.60
C LYS A 810 34.23 -24.62 -18.10
N VAL A 811 35.31 -24.67 -17.33
CA VAL A 811 35.28 -24.43 -15.88
C VAL A 811 34.89 -22.97 -15.61
N PHE A 812 35.45 -22.02 -16.36
CA PHE A 812 35.13 -20.60 -16.23
C PHE A 812 33.63 -20.31 -16.44
N SER A 813 33.03 -20.88 -17.49
CA SER A 813 31.59 -20.74 -17.76
C SER A 813 30.73 -21.31 -16.63
N SER A 814 31.09 -22.51 -16.13
CA SER A 814 30.40 -23.14 -14.99
C SER A 814 30.51 -22.30 -13.70
N GLN A 815 31.68 -21.73 -13.42
CA GLN A 815 31.89 -20.86 -12.26
C GLN A 815 31.10 -19.54 -12.37
N LEU A 816 31.00 -18.97 -13.59
CA LEU A 816 30.24 -17.74 -13.84
C LEU A 816 28.73 -17.97 -13.62
N GLN A 817 28.20 -19.10 -14.12
CA GLN A 817 26.80 -19.50 -13.89
C GLN A 817 26.50 -19.73 -12.40
N ALA A 818 27.48 -20.23 -11.64
CA ALA A 818 27.32 -20.50 -10.21
C ALA A 818 27.63 -19.29 -9.29
N MET A 819 27.88 -18.10 -9.86
CA MET A 819 28.29 -16.94 -9.08
C MET A 819 27.21 -16.50 -8.08
N ASN A 820 25.92 -16.68 -8.42
CA ASN A 820 24.80 -16.52 -7.49
C ASN A 820 24.98 -17.33 -6.20
N THR A 821 25.32 -18.60 -6.34
CA THR A 821 25.49 -19.57 -5.23
C THR A 821 26.67 -19.20 -4.34
N VAL A 822 27.73 -18.59 -4.89
CA VAL A 822 28.87 -18.10 -4.13
C VAL A 822 28.44 -17.03 -3.13
N TYR A 823 27.76 -15.99 -3.59
CA TYR A 823 27.35 -14.86 -2.75
C TYR A 823 26.23 -15.25 -1.76
N GLU A 824 25.34 -16.18 -2.13
CA GLU A 824 24.36 -16.76 -1.19
C GLU A 824 25.04 -17.54 -0.04
N LYS A 825 26.13 -18.27 -0.34
CA LYS A 825 26.84 -19.10 0.64
C LYS A 825 27.88 -18.36 1.48
N ALA A 826 28.40 -17.23 1.00
CA ALA A 826 29.33 -16.40 1.74
C ALA A 826 28.79 -16.07 3.15
N GLN A 827 29.66 -16.06 4.16
CA GLN A 827 29.28 -15.71 5.53
C GLN A 827 28.98 -14.22 5.65
N VAL A 828 29.80 -13.41 4.96
CA VAL A 828 29.66 -11.97 4.76
C VAL A 828 30.20 -11.63 3.37
N THR A 829 29.55 -10.69 2.71
CA THR A 829 30.06 -10.07 1.49
C THR A 829 30.55 -8.66 1.79
N ILE A 830 31.81 -8.38 1.50
CA ILE A 830 32.42 -7.05 1.55
C ILE A 830 32.00 -6.31 0.28
N ILE A 831 31.36 -5.15 0.42
CA ILE A 831 30.94 -4.29 -0.69
C ILE A 831 31.81 -3.04 -0.71
N ALA A 832 32.63 -2.90 -1.76
CA ALA A 832 33.57 -1.81 -1.94
C ALA A 832 32.92 -0.59 -2.66
N ALA A 833 31.85 -0.04 -2.09
CA ALA A 833 31.09 1.06 -2.70
C ALA A 833 31.89 2.37 -2.83
N ALA A 834 32.88 2.60 -1.96
CA ALA A 834 33.74 3.78 -1.99
C ALA A 834 34.90 3.72 -3.02
N CYS A 835 35.09 2.57 -3.66
CA CYS A 835 36.26 2.29 -4.49
C CYS A 835 35.91 2.45 -5.96
N ASP A 836 36.38 3.55 -6.55
CA ASP A 836 36.19 3.82 -7.97
C ASP A 836 37.01 2.84 -8.83
N ASP A 837 38.14 2.34 -8.30
CA ASP A 837 38.98 1.31 -8.90
C ASP A 837 39.71 0.42 -7.87
N PRO A 838 40.21 -0.77 -8.26
CA PRO A 838 40.85 -1.73 -7.34
C PRO A 838 42.19 -1.26 -6.73
N THR A 839 42.82 -0.21 -7.26
CA THR A 839 44.08 0.33 -6.69
C THR A 839 43.83 1.22 -5.49
N SER A 840 42.59 1.70 -5.30
CA SER A 840 42.27 2.71 -4.29
C SER A 840 42.16 2.18 -2.85
N GLY A 841 42.12 0.87 -2.59
CA GLY A 841 42.01 0.33 -1.22
C GLY A 841 40.66 0.59 -0.53
N LEU A 842 40.35 -0.12 0.55
CA LEU A 842 39.14 0.11 1.36
C LEU A 842 39.39 1.27 2.35
N PRO A 843 38.46 2.25 2.46
CA PRO A 843 38.56 3.28 3.49
C PRO A 843 38.63 2.70 4.91
N GLY A 844 39.60 3.14 5.72
CA GLY A 844 39.74 2.81 7.15
C GLY A 844 40.48 1.51 7.50
N VAL A 845 40.98 0.75 6.52
CA VAL A 845 41.63 -0.57 6.75
C VAL A 845 43.15 -0.49 6.80
N SER A 846 43.75 0.25 5.87
CA SER A 846 45.21 0.38 5.68
C SER A 846 45.57 1.85 5.42
N ASP A 847 46.20 2.19 4.28
CA ASP A 847 46.73 3.53 3.97
C ASP A 847 45.66 4.54 3.51
N ARG A 848 44.41 4.12 3.33
CA ARG A 848 43.32 4.99 2.86
C ARG A 848 42.44 5.42 4.03
N PRO A 849 42.54 6.67 4.51
CA PRO A 849 41.64 7.15 5.55
C PRO A 849 40.21 7.40 5.04
N MET A 850 39.23 7.26 5.93
CA MET A 850 37.85 7.70 5.68
C MET A 850 37.74 9.23 5.65
N ILE A 851 36.70 9.76 5.01
CA ILE A 851 36.37 11.18 5.08
C ILE A 851 36.09 11.55 6.53
N ARG A 852 36.87 12.50 7.05
CA ARG A 852 36.75 12.97 8.43
C ARG A 852 35.36 13.57 8.68
N GLN A 853 34.67 13.05 9.69
CA GLN A 853 33.45 13.66 10.20
C GLN A 853 33.79 14.98 10.89
N PRO A 854 33.13 16.10 10.53
CA PRO A 854 33.22 17.34 11.28
C PRO A 854 32.77 17.10 12.72
N CYS A 855 33.64 17.42 13.67
CA CYS A 855 33.41 17.24 15.09
C CYS A 855 34.08 18.40 15.84
N PHE A 856 33.29 19.15 16.60
CA PHE A 856 33.74 20.36 17.28
C PHE A 856 33.16 20.43 18.68
N ARG A 857 33.90 21.07 19.59
CA ARG A 857 33.38 21.47 20.90
C ARG A 857 32.62 22.79 20.74
N VAL A 858 31.36 22.81 21.13
CA VAL A 858 30.50 24.00 21.09
C VAL A 858 29.78 24.12 22.42
N LYS A 859 30.07 25.18 23.18
CA LYS A 859 29.49 25.44 24.51
C LYS A 859 29.52 24.20 25.43
N GLY A 860 30.69 23.60 25.62
CA GLY A 860 30.90 22.41 26.44
C GLY A 860 30.54 21.07 25.77
N HIS A 861 29.65 21.05 24.78
CA HIS A 861 29.21 19.82 24.09
C HIS A 861 30.13 19.45 22.93
N VAL A 862 30.48 18.17 22.81
CA VAL A 862 31.16 17.65 21.61
C VAL A 862 30.09 17.24 20.60
N LEU A 863 29.95 18.04 19.54
CA LEU A 863 28.97 17.83 18.48
C LEU A 863 29.65 17.26 17.24
N THR A 864 29.06 16.21 16.66
CA THR A 864 29.54 15.59 15.42
C THR A 864 28.44 15.52 14.39
N VAL A 865 28.84 15.41 13.12
CA VAL A 865 27.94 15.15 12.00
C VAL A 865 27.74 13.65 11.84
N ILE A 866 26.49 13.23 11.93
CA ILE A 866 26.02 11.94 11.45
C ILE A 866 25.83 12.07 9.94
N PRO A 867 26.55 11.27 9.13
CA PRO A 867 26.48 11.36 7.69
C PRO A 867 25.06 11.06 7.17
N PRO A 868 24.73 11.47 5.93
CA PRO A 868 23.47 11.10 5.29
C PRO A 868 23.33 9.58 5.23
N ASP A 869 22.12 9.10 4.96
CA ASP A 869 21.89 7.67 4.74
C ASP A 869 22.93 7.13 3.71
N PRO A 870 23.73 6.10 4.06
CA PRO A 870 24.81 5.63 3.22
C PRO A 870 24.31 5.06 1.88
N CYS A 871 23.01 4.76 1.75
CA CYS A 871 22.38 4.39 0.48
C CYS A 871 22.57 5.46 -0.61
N TYR A 872 22.64 6.74 -0.24
CA TYR A 872 22.93 7.81 -1.20
C TYR A 872 24.32 7.67 -1.80
N ASP A 873 25.32 7.38 -0.96
CA ASP A 873 26.70 7.20 -1.39
C ASP A 873 26.83 5.91 -2.23
N VAL A 874 26.13 4.83 -1.86
CA VAL A 874 26.04 3.61 -2.69
C VAL A 874 25.38 3.91 -4.04
N ARG A 875 24.30 4.68 -4.09
CA ARG A 875 23.58 4.98 -5.33
C ARG A 875 24.35 5.85 -6.33
N LYS A 876 25.29 6.67 -5.83
CA LYS A 876 26.17 7.51 -6.65
C LYS A 876 27.53 6.86 -6.96
N SER A 877 27.82 5.69 -6.38
CA SER A 877 29.09 5.00 -6.58
C SER A 877 29.23 4.35 -7.96
N THR A 878 30.48 4.22 -8.43
CA THR A 878 30.82 3.37 -9.59
C THR A 878 30.39 1.93 -9.39
N TRP A 879 30.34 1.46 -8.14
CA TRP A 879 29.86 0.12 -7.81
C TRP A 879 28.46 -0.17 -8.38
N ARG A 880 27.59 0.83 -8.46
CA ARG A 880 26.24 0.69 -9.01
C ARG A 880 26.19 0.60 -10.55
N THR A 881 27.28 0.90 -11.26
CA THR A 881 27.29 0.92 -12.74
C THR A 881 27.51 -0.45 -13.37
N ARG A 882 27.80 -1.51 -12.60
CA ARG A 882 27.88 -2.88 -13.13
C ARG A 882 26.59 -3.64 -12.84
N GLY A 883 26.19 -4.52 -13.75
CA GLY A 883 25.00 -5.36 -13.56
C GLY A 883 25.24 -6.39 -12.45
N TRP A 884 26.38 -7.07 -12.50
CA TRP A 884 26.78 -8.12 -11.55
C TRP A 884 26.75 -7.68 -10.09
N THR A 885 27.20 -6.47 -9.80
CA THR A 885 27.18 -5.95 -8.42
C THR A 885 25.76 -5.87 -7.84
N PHE A 886 24.72 -5.72 -8.67
CA PHE A 886 23.33 -5.84 -8.21
C PHE A 886 23.01 -7.25 -7.73
N GLN A 887 23.33 -8.27 -8.54
CA GLN A 887 23.15 -9.68 -8.19
C GLN A 887 23.90 -10.01 -6.90
N GLU A 888 25.17 -9.61 -6.81
CA GLU A 888 26.02 -9.84 -5.66
C GLU A 888 25.39 -9.25 -4.39
N GLY A 889 24.99 -7.97 -4.42
CA GLY A 889 24.36 -7.32 -3.28
C GLY A 889 23.01 -7.93 -2.89
N ILE A 890 22.15 -8.28 -3.85
CA ILE A 890 20.82 -8.83 -3.61
C ILE A 890 20.89 -10.24 -2.99
N LEU A 891 21.78 -11.09 -3.48
CA LEU A 891 21.87 -12.49 -3.07
C LEU A 891 22.68 -12.69 -1.78
N SER A 892 23.56 -11.76 -1.42
CA SER A 892 24.29 -11.80 -0.14
C SER A 892 23.34 -11.85 1.06
N ARG A 893 23.57 -12.79 1.98
CA ARG A 893 22.81 -12.89 3.24
C ARG A 893 23.19 -11.79 4.24
N ARG A 894 24.48 -11.43 4.26
CA ARG A 894 25.08 -10.40 5.12
C ARG A 894 26.04 -9.56 4.29
N ARG A 895 25.94 -8.24 4.42
CA ARG A 895 26.72 -7.27 3.65
C ARG A 895 27.43 -6.34 4.61
N LEU A 896 28.73 -6.17 4.39
CA LEU A 896 29.54 -5.18 5.05
C LEU A 896 29.96 -4.15 4.00
N VAL A 897 29.36 -2.97 4.05
CA VAL A 897 29.47 -1.97 2.99
C VAL A 897 30.41 -0.85 3.42
N PHE A 898 31.45 -0.64 2.63
CA PHE A 898 32.45 0.40 2.84
C PHE A 898 32.10 1.62 1.99
N THR A 899 31.68 2.71 2.64
CA THR A 899 31.46 4.02 1.99
C THR A 899 32.64 4.96 2.27
N LYS A 900 32.62 6.15 1.65
CA LYS A 900 33.68 7.13 1.89
C LYS A 900 33.63 7.72 3.32
N LYS A 901 32.49 7.62 4.02
CA LYS A 901 32.22 8.29 5.30
C LYS A 901 32.09 7.35 6.50
N GLU A 902 31.59 6.13 6.29
CA GLU A 902 31.40 5.12 7.34
C GLU A 902 31.36 3.70 6.76
N VAL A 903 31.53 2.70 7.63
CA VAL A 903 31.17 1.32 7.35
C VAL A 903 29.77 1.04 7.89
N PHE A 904 28.95 0.29 7.16
CA PHE A 904 27.66 -0.16 7.69
C PHE A 904 27.39 -1.62 7.35
N PHE A 905 26.64 -2.28 8.23
CA PHE A 905 26.25 -3.67 8.09
C PHE A 905 24.78 -3.77 7.71
N GLU A 906 24.47 -4.63 6.75
CA GLU A 906 23.10 -4.91 6.34
C GLU A 906 22.87 -6.42 6.17
N CYS A 907 21.74 -6.91 6.68
CA CYS A 907 21.20 -8.23 6.33
C CYS A 907 19.66 -8.16 6.12
N GLN A 908 19.00 -9.31 5.95
CA GLN A 908 17.54 -9.36 5.78
C GLN A 908 16.77 -8.74 6.97
N GLY A 909 17.26 -8.90 8.20
CA GLY A 909 16.57 -8.45 9.43
C GLY A 909 17.01 -7.07 9.94
N MET A 910 18.26 -6.66 9.72
CA MET A 910 18.83 -5.45 10.36
C MET A 910 19.68 -4.59 9.42
N VAL A 911 19.81 -3.32 9.80
CA VAL A 911 20.74 -2.32 9.24
C VAL A 911 21.42 -1.66 10.44
N ILE A 912 22.76 -1.67 10.49
CA ILE A 912 23.55 -1.09 11.58
C ILE A 912 24.57 -0.15 10.96
N ARG A 913 24.65 1.08 11.45
CA ARG A 913 25.58 2.11 10.98
C ARG A 913 26.64 2.36 12.03
N GLU A 914 27.88 2.58 11.61
CA GLU A 914 28.97 2.87 12.53
C GLU A 914 28.78 4.23 13.21
N ALA A 915 28.25 5.24 12.50
CA ALA A 915 28.07 6.58 13.05
C ALA A 915 26.98 6.68 14.13
N VAL A 916 25.96 5.82 14.06
CA VAL A 916 24.84 5.80 15.02
C VAL A 916 24.44 4.36 15.31
N GLU A 917 24.63 3.94 16.56
CA GLU A 917 24.38 2.58 17.01
C GLU A 917 23.09 2.49 17.83
N VAL A 918 22.30 1.45 17.52
CA VAL A 918 21.16 1.02 18.33
C VAL A 918 21.63 -0.18 19.17
N PRO A 919 21.25 -0.29 20.46
CA PRO A 919 21.65 -1.44 21.27
C PRO A 919 21.19 -2.76 20.64
N LEU A 920 22.09 -3.74 20.53
CA LEU A 920 21.87 -5.00 19.79
C LEU A 920 20.62 -5.78 20.23
N ARG A 921 20.23 -5.66 21.52
CA ARG A 921 19.01 -6.28 22.03
C ARG A 921 17.72 -5.78 21.37
N PHE A 922 17.69 -4.56 20.84
CA PHE A 922 16.53 -4.05 20.10
C PHE A 922 16.48 -4.59 18.68
N HIS A 923 17.63 -4.93 18.08
CA HIS A 923 17.66 -5.65 16.81
C HIS A 923 17.03 -7.06 16.93
N LYS A 924 17.12 -7.70 18.11
CA LYS A 924 16.39 -8.95 18.41
C LYS A 924 14.87 -8.77 18.35
N VAL A 925 14.33 -7.70 18.95
CA VAL A 925 12.88 -7.40 18.98
C VAL A 925 12.35 -7.06 17.58
N VAL A 926 13.16 -6.35 16.79
CA VAL A 926 12.80 -5.94 15.42
C VAL A 926 12.86 -7.12 14.45
N ALA A 927 13.71 -8.11 14.69
CA ALA A 927 13.75 -9.35 13.91
C ALA A 927 12.44 -10.16 13.98
N SER A 928 11.75 -10.12 15.13
CA SER A 928 10.43 -10.76 15.32
C SER A 928 9.24 -9.90 14.88
N SER A 929 9.45 -8.61 14.62
CA SER A 929 8.39 -7.67 14.20
C SER A 929 8.05 -7.78 12.71
N PRO A 930 6.77 -7.66 12.30
CA PRO A 930 6.37 -7.65 10.88
C PRO A 930 6.97 -6.49 10.08
N SER A 931 7.21 -5.33 10.71
CA SER A 931 7.69 -4.11 10.05
C SER A 931 9.21 -4.14 9.82
N ARG A 932 9.98 -4.91 10.61
CA ARG A 932 11.45 -5.14 10.52
C ARG A 932 12.28 -3.86 10.28
N ARG A 933 11.80 -2.68 10.68
CA ARG A 933 12.46 -1.38 10.48
C ARG A 933 12.69 -0.73 11.84
N LEU A 934 13.90 -0.21 12.03
CA LEU A 934 14.31 0.55 13.22
C LEU A 934 14.39 2.06 12.96
N PHE A 935 14.22 2.51 11.72
CA PHE A 935 14.13 3.92 11.38
C PHE A 935 13.13 4.10 10.24
N LYS A 936 12.14 4.98 10.42
CA LYS A 936 11.11 5.26 9.41
C LYS A 936 11.69 5.81 8.10
N HIS A 937 12.89 6.41 8.18
CA HIS A 937 13.58 7.10 7.09
C HIS A 937 14.87 6.42 6.61
N GLN A 938 15.34 5.32 7.24
CA GLN A 938 16.48 4.59 6.68
C GLN A 938 16.02 3.79 5.46
N GLU A 939 16.60 4.13 4.33
CA GLU A 939 16.48 3.30 3.14
C GLU A 939 17.45 2.13 3.25
N ARG A 940 17.13 1.06 2.53
CA ARG A 940 18.08 -0.02 2.35
C ARG A 940 18.83 0.23 1.06
N ALA A 941 20.11 -0.11 1.06
CA ALA A 941 20.90 -0.05 -0.16
C ALA A 941 20.41 -1.11 -1.16
N PHE A 942 19.68 -2.11 -0.65
CA PHE A 942 19.11 -3.22 -1.39
C PHE A 942 17.62 -3.38 -1.08
N PRO A 943 16.75 -3.45 -2.11
CA PRO A 943 15.31 -3.52 -1.94
C PRO A 943 14.90 -4.81 -1.24
N ARG A 944 14.03 -4.69 -0.22
CA ARG A 944 13.30 -5.82 0.38
C ARG A 944 12.04 -6.20 -0.39
N LYS A 945 11.48 -5.27 -1.17
CA LYS A 945 10.24 -5.48 -1.94
C LYS A 945 10.58 -6.45 -3.07
N GLY A 946 10.07 -7.67 -2.99
CA GLY A 946 10.32 -8.71 -3.99
C GLY A 946 10.99 -9.96 -3.49
N ILE A 947 11.58 -9.96 -2.29
CA ILE A 947 12.32 -11.12 -1.78
C ILE A 947 11.79 -11.55 -0.40
N LYS A 948 10.47 -11.73 -0.29
CA LYS A 948 9.88 -12.35 0.91
C LYS A 948 9.92 -13.87 0.74
N THR A 949 10.55 -14.57 1.69
CA THR A 949 10.74 -16.03 1.64
C THR A 949 9.47 -16.84 1.94
N SER A 950 8.37 -16.19 2.35
CA SER A 950 7.08 -16.84 2.56
C SER A 950 5.99 -15.98 1.90
N ARG A 951 5.38 -16.48 0.83
CA ARG A 951 4.34 -15.84 0.00
C ARG A 951 4.84 -14.70 -0.91
N MET A 952 5.70 -15.01 -1.89
CA MET A 952 5.98 -14.09 -3.00
C MET A 952 4.81 -14.03 -3.97
N LYS A 953 4.19 -12.85 -4.15
CA LYS A 953 3.23 -12.63 -5.23
C LYS A 953 3.95 -12.15 -6.50
N TYR A 954 3.43 -12.46 -7.68
CA TYR A 954 3.95 -12.05 -8.99
C TYR A 954 4.33 -10.55 -9.06
N ARG A 955 3.49 -9.66 -8.51
CA ARG A 955 3.76 -8.20 -8.44
C ARG A 955 5.03 -7.81 -7.67
N SER A 956 5.61 -8.72 -6.90
CA SER A 956 6.75 -8.41 -6.02
C SER A 956 8.07 -8.35 -6.79
N ILE A 957 8.19 -9.02 -7.94
CA ILE A 957 9.45 -9.05 -8.73
C ILE A 957 9.69 -7.76 -9.51
N TRP A 958 8.61 -7.11 -9.96
CA TRP A 958 8.70 -5.90 -10.80
C TRP A 958 9.38 -4.72 -10.12
N PRO A 959 9.14 -4.42 -8.83
CA PRO A 959 9.94 -3.42 -8.11
C PRO A 959 11.45 -3.70 -8.10
N LEU A 960 11.86 -4.98 -8.12
CA LEU A 960 13.28 -5.35 -8.19
C LEU A 960 13.84 -5.07 -9.59
N ILE A 961 13.10 -5.42 -10.64
CA ILE A 961 13.45 -5.14 -12.05
C ILE A 961 13.48 -3.62 -12.29
N ALA A 962 12.46 -2.89 -11.83
CA ALA A 962 12.38 -1.45 -11.89
C ALA A 962 13.62 -0.81 -11.26
N GLU A 963 13.98 -1.20 -10.02
CA GLU A 963 15.20 -0.71 -9.38
C GLU A 963 16.46 -1.06 -10.18
N TYR A 964 16.57 -2.26 -10.73
CA TYR A 964 17.70 -2.62 -11.58
C TYR A 964 17.80 -1.71 -12.82
N THR A 965 16.67 -1.41 -13.47
CA THR A 965 16.63 -0.54 -14.65
C THR A 965 16.92 0.93 -14.36
N THR A 966 16.83 1.37 -13.09
CA THR A 966 17.32 2.72 -12.68
C THR A 966 18.85 2.83 -12.69
N ARG A 967 19.59 1.72 -12.84
CA ARG A 967 21.05 1.72 -12.86
C ARG A 967 21.56 2.14 -14.24
N GLN A 968 22.56 3.01 -14.26
CA GLN A 968 23.32 3.35 -15.47
C GLN A 968 24.41 2.29 -15.70
N LEU A 969 24.05 1.20 -16.38
CA LEU A 969 24.96 0.08 -16.59
C LEU A 969 26.04 0.39 -17.64
N THR A 970 27.30 0.08 -17.32
CA THR A 970 28.46 0.35 -18.19
C THR A 970 28.54 -0.63 -19.38
N TYR A 971 28.07 -1.88 -19.21
CA TYR A 971 28.11 -2.91 -20.25
C TYR A 971 26.71 -3.48 -20.48
N ASP A 972 26.22 -3.47 -21.72
CA ASP A 972 24.91 -4.04 -22.05
C ASP A 972 24.88 -5.56 -21.83
N SER A 973 25.99 -6.28 -22.02
CA SER A 973 26.07 -7.72 -21.78
C SER A 973 25.85 -8.11 -20.32
N ASP A 974 26.08 -7.20 -19.36
CA ASP A 974 25.81 -7.44 -17.95
C ASP A 974 24.31 -7.39 -17.63
N ILE A 975 23.49 -6.75 -18.48
CA ILE A 975 22.10 -6.44 -18.14
C ILE A 975 21.27 -7.70 -17.89
N LEU A 976 21.38 -8.66 -18.79
CA LEU A 976 20.67 -9.92 -18.70
C LEU A 976 21.38 -10.87 -17.74
N ASN A 977 22.69 -11.06 -17.91
CA ASN A 977 23.45 -12.07 -17.17
C ASN A 977 23.37 -11.92 -15.64
N ALA A 978 23.41 -10.68 -15.13
CA ALA A 978 23.27 -10.46 -13.69
C ALA A 978 21.86 -10.79 -13.17
N MET A 979 20.81 -10.48 -13.95
CA MET A 979 19.44 -10.79 -13.56
C MET A 979 19.11 -12.29 -13.70
N LEU A 980 19.72 -12.98 -14.67
CA LEU A 980 19.63 -14.43 -14.78
C LEU A 980 20.08 -15.10 -13.48
N GLY A 981 21.23 -14.70 -12.94
CA GLY A 981 21.72 -15.24 -11.66
C GLY A 981 20.79 -14.98 -10.47
N ILE A 982 20.07 -13.85 -10.46
CA ILE A 982 19.03 -13.55 -9.47
C ILE A 982 17.83 -14.47 -9.66
N PHE A 983 17.29 -14.59 -10.88
CA PHE A 983 16.15 -15.47 -11.14
C PHE A 983 16.49 -16.94 -10.86
N ASP A 984 17.70 -17.39 -11.16
CA ASP A 984 18.19 -18.72 -10.80
C ASP A 984 18.24 -18.96 -9.28
N GLY A 985 18.48 -17.91 -8.48
CA GLY A 985 18.38 -17.98 -7.01
C GLY A 985 16.95 -17.88 -6.49
N LEU A 986 16.00 -17.42 -7.31
CA LEU A 986 14.58 -17.35 -7.00
C LEU A 986 13.80 -18.60 -7.47
N SER A 987 14.32 -19.35 -8.44
CA SER A 987 13.69 -20.59 -8.95
C SER A 987 13.63 -21.73 -7.94
N GLU A 988 14.41 -21.68 -6.85
CA GLU A 988 14.39 -22.64 -5.75
C GLU A 988 13.57 -22.19 -4.55
N ARG A 989 12.95 -21.02 -4.62
CA ARG A 989 12.10 -20.51 -3.54
C ARG A 989 10.68 -20.99 -3.72
N GLU A 990 9.89 -20.93 -2.66
CA GLU A 990 8.46 -21.24 -2.72
C GLU A 990 7.65 -19.94 -2.65
N PRO A 991 6.87 -19.62 -3.70
CA PRO A 991 6.81 -20.29 -5.03
C PRO A 991 8.04 -20.05 -5.94
N PRO A 992 8.32 -20.96 -6.90
CA PRO A 992 9.46 -20.82 -7.81
C PRO A 992 9.18 -19.76 -8.88
N ILE A 993 10.18 -18.91 -9.12
CA ILE A 993 10.17 -17.94 -10.24
C ILE A 993 11.13 -18.45 -11.30
N HIS A 994 10.57 -18.92 -12.41
CA HIS A 994 11.32 -19.20 -13.62
C HIS A 994 11.48 -17.93 -14.45
N HIS A 995 12.28 -17.98 -15.51
CA HIS A 995 12.39 -16.85 -16.43
C HIS A 995 12.68 -17.31 -17.86
N MET A 996 12.37 -16.45 -18.83
CA MET A 996 12.74 -16.64 -20.24
C MET A 996 13.29 -15.31 -20.80
N CYS A 997 14.57 -15.29 -21.18
CA CYS A 997 15.29 -14.07 -21.59
C CYS A 997 15.06 -12.87 -20.64
N GLY A 998 15.08 -13.11 -19.32
CA GLY A 998 14.88 -12.09 -18.29
C GLY A 998 13.42 -11.77 -17.94
N VAL A 999 12.44 -12.31 -18.66
CA VAL A 999 11.01 -12.19 -18.32
C VAL A 999 10.65 -13.19 -17.22
N PRO A 1000 10.18 -12.75 -16.04
CA PRO A 1000 9.84 -13.66 -14.93
C PRO A 1000 8.53 -14.42 -15.19
N ALA A 1001 8.48 -15.68 -14.77
CA ALA A 1001 7.32 -16.56 -14.84
C ALA A 1001 7.12 -17.26 -13.48
N LEU A 1002 6.04 -16.91 -12.78
CA LEU A 1002 5.71 -17.48 -11.46
C LEU A 1002 4.81 -18.71 -11.65
N VAL A 1003 5.15 -19.81 -10.97
CA VAL A 1003 4.37 -21.05 -10.99
C VAL A 1003 3.83 -21.29 -9.56
N GLU A 1004 2.77 -20.56 -9.18
CA GLU A 1004 2.05 -20.76 -7.90
C GLU A 1004 0.90 -21.75 -8.07
N ASN A 1005 0.01 -21.50 -9.04
CA ASN A 1005 -1.15 -22.33 -9.41
C ASN A 1005 -1.41 -22.34 -10.94
N ASP A 1006 -0.61 -21.59 -11.71
CA ASP A 1006 -0.77 -21.37 -13.14
C ASP A 1006 0.25 -22.22 -13.93
N SER A 1007 -0.02 -22.49 -15.21
CA SER A 1007 0.99 -23.10 -16.10
C SER A 1007 2.21 -22.18 -16.27
N LEU A 1008 3.40 -22.74 -16.57
CA LEU A 1008 4.59 -21.93 -16.88
C LEU A 1008 4.33 -20.94 -18.03
N LEU A 1009 3.49 -21.35 -19.00
CA LEU A 1009 2.99 -20.49 -20.07
C LEU A 1009 2.24 -19.29 -19.51
N GLU A 1010 1.24 -19.51 -18.66
CA GLU A 1010 0.44 -18.45 -18.08
C GLU A 1010 1.29 -17.51 -17.21
N GLY A 1011 2.19 -18.06 -16.39
CA GLY A 1011 3.18 -17.29 -15.65
C GLY A 1011 4.08 -16.43 -16.57
N PHE A 1012 4.52 -16.99 -17.70
CA PHE A 1012 5.31 -16.27 -18.71
C PHE A 1012 4.50 -15.22 -19.46
N THR A 1013 3.22 -15.45 -19.75
CA THR A 1013 2.35 -14.46 -20.40
C THR A 1013 2.10 -13.25 -19.51
N ARG A 1014 1.85 -13.47 -18.21
CA ARG A 1014 1.85 -12.40 -17.21
C ARG A 1014 3.23 -11.72 -17.12
N GLY A 1015 4.30 -12.48 -17.38
CA GLY A 1015 5.68 -12.05 -17.63
C GLY A 1015 5.82 -10.89 -18.60
N LEU A 1016 5.06 -10.95 -19.69
CA LEU A 1016 5.14 -9.99 -20.80
C LEU A 1016 4.43 -8.66 -20.51
N CYS A 1017 3.65 -8.57 -19.42
CA CYS A 1017 2.90 -7.38 -19.04
C CYS A 1017 3.77 -6.36 -18.28
N TRP A 1018 4.64 -5.66 -19.00
CA TRP A 1018 5.48 -4.58 -18.50
C TRP A 1018 5.44 -3.36 -19.43
N ALA A 1019 5.72 -2.17 -18.88
CA ALA A 1019 5.76 -0.93 -19.64
C ALA A 1019 7.00 -0.11 -19.30
N LEU A 1020 7.38 0.80 -20.20
CA LEU A 1020 8.40 1.81 -19.91
C LEU A 1020 7.70 3.09 -19.44
N LEU A 1021 8.23 3.71 -18.39
CA LEU A 1021 7.70 4.98 -17.86
C LEU A 1021 7.95 6.17 -18.81
N GLU A 1022 8.97 6.06 -19.66
CA GLU A 1022 9.35 7.04 -20.67
C GLU A 1022 9.78 6.31 -21.95
N PRO A 1023 9.74 6.97 -23.13
CA PRO A 1023 10.28 6.42 -24.37
C PRO A 1023 11.69 5.84 -24.19
N GLY A 1024 11.85 4.54 -24.42
CA GLY A 1024 13.13 3.84 -24.25
C GLY A 1024 13.84 3.53 -25.56
N ILE A 1025 15.16 3.31 -25.48
CA ILE A 1025 16.01 3.01 -26.64
C ILE A 1025 16.15 1.49 -26.84
N ARG A 1026 15.89 1.00 -28.04
CA ARG A 1026 15.97 -0.43 -28.40
C ARG A 1026 17.42 -0.96 -28.43
N ARG A 1027 17.67 -2.11 -27.78
CA ARG A 1027 18.94 -2.87 -27.87
C ARG A 1027 18.86 -3.97 -28.92
N GLN A 1028 19.50 -3.80 -30.08
CA GLN A 1028 19.35 -4.71 -31.22
C GLN A 1028 19.69 -6.19 -30.92
N GLU A 1029 20.62 -6.46 -30.00
CA GLU A 1029 21.08 -7.82 -29.66
C GLU A 1029 20.18 -8.59 -28.67
N PHE A 1030 19.12 -7.97 -28.15
CA PHE A 1030 18.23 -8.57 -27.14
C PHE A 1030 16.80 -8.74 -27.69
N PRO A 1031 15.98 -9.68 -27.20
CA PRO A 1031 14.60 -9.83 -27.69
C PRO A 1031 13.73 -8.58 -27.42
N SER A 1032 12.95 -8.15 -28.40
CA SER A 1032 12.09 -6.94 -28.30
C SER A 1032 10.93 -7.08 -27.31
N TRP A 1033 10.46 -8.31 -27.08
CA TRP A 1033 9.38 -8.63 -26.14
C TRP A 1033 9.85 -8.73 -24.68
N SER A 1034 11.17 -8.76 -24.44
CA SER A 1034 11.75 -8.73 -23.10
C SER A 1034 12.08 -7.29 -22.71
N TRP A 1035 11.90 -6.97 -21.43
CA TRP A 1035 12.31 -5.66 -20.90
C TRP A 1035 13.83 -5.43 -21.04
N THR A 1036 14.63 -6.51 -21.13
CA THR A 1036 16.08 -6.43 -21.41
C THR A 1036 16.38 -5.88 -22.82
N GLY A 1037 15.41 -5.95 -23.73
CA GLY A 1037 15.44 -5.37 -25.06
C GLY A 1037 15.46 -3.85 -25.11
N TRP A 1038 15.25 -3.15 -23.99
CA TRP A 1038 14.99 -1.71 -23.96
C TRP A 1038 15.76 -0.98 -22.86
N ARG A 1039 16.32 0.19 -23.19
CA ARG A 1039 16.92 1.14 -22.24
C ARG A 1039 15.84 2.10 -21.77
N GLY A 1040 15.35 1.92 -20.55
CA GLY A 1040 14.38 2.81 -19.92
C GLY A 1040 13.94 2.26 -18.57
N LEU A 1041 13.27 3.10 -17.77
CA LEU A 1041 12.72 2.68 -16.49
C LEU A 1041 11.51 1.78 -16.73
N VAL A 1042 11.61 0.55 -16.23
CA VAL A 1042 10.54 -0.44 -16.34
C VAL A 1042 9.60 -0.28 -15.15
N ASP A 1043 8.30 -0.21 -15.44
CA ASP A 1043 7.25 -0.39 -14.45
C ASP A 1043 6.46 -1.66 -14.77
N GLY A 1044 6.12 -2.42 -13.74
CA GLY A 1044 5.40 -3.67 -13.89
C GLY A 1044 4.10 -3.64 -13.11
N PHE A 1045 2.99 -3.94 -13.79
CA PHE A 1045 1.65 -3.88 -13.24
C PHE A 1045 1.36 -2.57 -12.49
N SER A 1046 1.14 -1.49 -13.24
CA SER A 1046 0.33 -0.37 -12.74
C SER A 1046 -1.06 -0.90 -12.38
N SER A 1047 -1.79 -0.21 -11.49
CA SER A 1047 -3.22 -0.52 -11.24
C SER A 1047 -4.11 -0.42 -12.50
N SER A 1048 -3.54 -0.02 -13.64
CA SER A 1048 -4.15 0.11 -14.96
C SER A 1048 -3.64 -0.91 -15.99
N THR A 1049 -2.78 -1.89 -15.62
CA THR A 1049 -2.30 -2.91 -16.57
C THR A 1049 -3.29 -4.08 -16.68
N PRO A 1050 -3.65 -4.54 -17.90
CA PRO A 1050 -4.59 -5.65 -18.10
C PRO A 1050 -4.20 -6.91 -17.34
N ALA A 1051 -5.16 -7.53 -16.66
CA ALA A 1051 -5.04 -8.91 -16.20
C ALA A 1051 -5.65 -9.83 -17.27
N LEU A 1052 -4.98 -10.93 -17.59
CA LEU A 1052 -5.62 -12.06 -18.26
C LEU A 1052 -6.72 -12.59 -17.33
N LYS A 1053 -7.98 -12.51 -17.76
CA LYS A 1053 -9.12 -13.13 -17.05
C LYS A 1053 -9.06 -14.65 -17.19
N GLU A 1054 -9.57 -15.36 -16.20
CA GLU A 1054 -9.85 -16.80 -16.29
C GLU A 1054 -10.79 -17.05 -17.49
N GLY A 1055 -10.40 -17.95 -18.40
CA GLY A 1055 -11.19 -18.32 -19.59
C GLY A 1055 -10.56 -18.02 -20.97
N TYR A 1056 -9.41 -17.35 -21.04
CA TYR A 1056 -8.75 -17.00 -22.31
C TYR A 1056 -7.43 -17.77 -22.51
N SER A 1057 -7.24 -18.36 -23.70
CA SER A 1057 -6.02 -19.10 -24.05
C SER A 1057 -5.09 -18.26 -24.93
N ILE A 1058 -3.88 -17.94 -24.43
CA ILE A 1058 -2.80 -17.41 -25.27
C ILE A 1058 -2.04 -18.59 -25.88
N LYS A 1059 -1.93 -18.62 -27.21
CA LYS A 1059 -1.04 -19.54 -27.90
C LYS A 1059 0.29 -18.85 -28.19
N VAL A 1060 1.38 -19.46 -27.75
CA VAL A 1060 2.76 -18.99 -28.01
C VAL A 1060 3.46 -20.01 -28.89
N ASP A 1061 3.80 -19.61 -30.11
CA ASP A 1061 4.55 -20.42 -31.07
C ASP A 1061 6.01 -19.88 -31.15
N ILE A 1062 7.01 -20.75 -31.04
CA ILE A 1062 8.43 -20.37 -31.03
C ILE A 1062 9.04 -20.71 -32.39
N ILE A 1063 9.64 -19.71 -33.05
CA ILE A 1063 10.24 -19.86 -34.39
C ILE A 1063 11.75 -19.75 -34.28
N ASN A 1064 12.44 -20.82 -34.70
CA ASN A 1064 13.89 -20.81 -34.83
C ASN A 1064 14.31 -20.49 -36.27
N PRO A 1065 14.82 -19.27 -36.55
CA PRO A 1065 15.22 -18.88 -37.90
C PRO A 1065 16.55 -19.52 -38.35
N LEU A 1066 17.29 -20.17 -37.45
CA LEU A 1066 18.61 -20.75 -37.74
C LEU A 1066 18.57 -22.26 -38.03
N ALA A 1067 17.38 -22.88 -38.08
CA ALA A 1067 17.22 -24.25 -38.54
C ALA A 1067 17.18 -24.26 -40.07
N ASP A 1068 18.32 -24.62 -40.67
CA ASP A 1068 18.48 -24.72 -42.13
C ASP A 1068 17.34 -25.55 -42.77
N THR A 1069 16.68 -24.95 -43.76
CA THR A 1069 15.70 -25.53 -44.72
C THR A 1069 14.27 -25.90 -44.29
N SER A 1070 13.85 -25.68 -43.05
CA SER A 1070 12.43 -25.50 -42.73
C SER A 1070 12.31 -24.84 -41.37
N ALA A 1071 11.74 -23.63 -41.31
CA ALA A 1071 11.47 -22.94 -40.05
C ALA A 1071 10.44 -23.77 -39.26
N ARG A 1072 10.92 -24.75 -38.49
CA ARG A 1072 10.08 -25.61 -37.65
C ARG A 1072 9.48 -24.75 -36.54
N MET A 1073 8.19 -24.46 -36.63
CA MET A 1073 7.44 -23.90 -35.52
C MET A 1073 7.37 -24.94 -34.40
N LEU A 1074 7.82 -24.55 -33.21
CA LEU A 1074 7.67 -25.35 -31.99
C LEU A 1074 6.49 -24.80 -31.20
N SER A 1075 5.50 -25.65 -30.91
CA SER A 1075 4.47 -25.31 -29.93
C SER A 1075 5.08 -25.16 -28.54
N TRP A 1076 4.44 -24.38 -27.66
CA TRP A 1076 4.88 -24.24 -26.26
C TRP A 1076 5.10 -25.59 -25.57
N THR A 1077 4.21 -26.56 -25.80
CA THR A 1077 4.31 -27.92 -25.25
C THR A 1077 5.49 -28.73 -25.78
N GLU A 1078 5.94 -28.47 -27.00
CA GLU A 1078 7.16 -29.09 -27.53
C GLU A 1078 8.41 -28.42 -26.99
N PHE A 1079 8.38 -27.09 -26.84
CA PHE A 1079 9.45 -26.32 -26.22
C PHE A 1079 9.67 -26.73 -24.75
N GLU A 1080 8.61 -26.97 -23.99
CA GLU A 1080 8.67 -27.50 -22.62
C GLU A 1080 9.21 -28.93 -22.50
N ARG A 1081 9.35 -29.65 -23.61
CA ARG A 1081 9.94 -31.00 -23.62
C ARG A 1081 11.42 -31.02 -23.99
N LEU A 1082 11.98 -29.89 -24.45
CA LEU A 1082 13.41 -29.75 -24.75
C LEU A 1082 14.24 -29.74 -23.47
N ASP A 1083 15.51 -30.13 -23.51
CA ASP A 1083 16.38 -30.01 -22.35
C ASP A 1083 16.69 -28.52 -22.02
N PRO A 1084 16.90 -28.13 -20.75
CA PRO A 1084 17.16 -26.73 -20.37
C PRO A 1084 18.27 -26.01 -21.17
N PRO A 1085 19.41 -26.66 -21.50
CA PRO A 1085 20.46 -26.04 -22.34
C PRO A 1085 20.00 -25.82 -23.79
N GLU A 1086 19.19 -26.73 -24.34
CA GLU A 1086 18.63 -26.60 -25.69
C GLU A 1086 17.63 -25.45 -25.75
N ARG A 1087 16.77 -25.31 -24.73
CA ARG A 1087 15.85 -24.16 -24.59
C ARG A 1087 16.58 -22.83 -24.53
N ALA A 1088 17.65 -22.75 -23.73
CA ALA A 1088 18.44 -21.53 -23.59
C ALA A 1088 19.13 -21.11 -24.90
N ASN A 1089 19.69 -22.08 -25.64
CA ASN A 1089 20.30 -21.85 -26.95
C ASN A 1089 19.25 -21.46 -28.01
N LEU A 1090 18.06 -22.07 -27.98
CA LEU A 1090 16.95 -21.68 -28.86
C LEU A 1090 16.53 -20.22 -28.56
N LEU A 1091 16.27 -19.88 -27.30
CA LEU A 1091 15.76 -18.55 -26.92
C LEU A 1091 16.73 -17.39 -27.18
N GLN A 1092 18.05 -17.64 -27.20
CA GLN A 1092 19.06 -16.63 -27.58
C GLN A 1092 19.09 -16.34 -29.08
N SER A 1093 18.53 -17.24 -29.89
CA SER A 1093 18.71 -17.27 -31.34
C SER A 1093 17.38 -17.16 -32.12
N CYS A 1094 16.25 -17.24 -31.42
CA CYS A 1094 14.89 -17.25 -31.98
C CYS A 1094 14.18 -15.88 -31.94
N GLN A 1095 13.32 -15.64 -32.93
CA GLN A 1095 12.25 -14.65 -32.84
C GLN A 1095 11.00 -15.35 -32.30
N LEU A 1096 10.35 -14.77 -31.28
CA LEU A 1096 9.15 -15.34 -30.67
C LEU A 1096 7.92 -14.77 -31.41
N GLN A 1097 7.08 -15.63 -32.00
CA GLN A 1097 5.85 -15.20 -32.65
C GLN A 1097 4.65 -15.54 -31.75
N ILE A 1098 4.04 -14.51 -31.16
CA ILE A 1098 2.84 -14.68 -30.33
C ILE A 1098 1.62 -14.61 -31.25
N THR A 1099 0.93 -15.73 -31.43
CA THR A 1099 -0.28 -15.84 -32.26
C THR A 1099 -1.50 -15.90 -31.34
N GLY A 1100 -2.10 -14.75 -31.06
CA GLY A 1100 -3.34 -14.68 -30.27
C GLY A 1100 -4.57 -14.91 -31.15
N ALA A 1101 -5.35 -15.96 -30.88
CA ALA A 1101 -6.75 -16.00 -31.28
C ALA A 1101 -7.55 -15.26 -30.20
N ALA A 1102 -7.99 -14.03 -30.52
CA ALA A 1102 -8.80 -13.16 -29.66
C ALA A 1102 -8.21 -12.85 -28.26
N ILE A 1103 -7.49 -11.73 -28.15
CA ILE A 1103 -7.24 -11.11 -26.85
C ILE A 1103 -8.41 -10.13 -26.61
N GLU A 1104 -9.39 -10.54 -25.82
CA GLU A 1104 -10.39 -9.62 -25.28
C GLU A 1104 -9.82 -9.06 -23.97
N VAL A 1105 -9.32 -7.83 -24.02
CA VAL A 1105 -8.81 -7.12 -22.84
C VAL A 1105 -9.96 -6.32 -22.23
N ASP A 1106 -10.50 -6.80 -21.11
CA ASP A 1106 -11.36 -5.97 -20.28
C ASP A 1106 -10.52 -5.01 -19.43
N LEU A 1107 -10.72 -3.71 -19.65
CA LEU A 1107 -10.15 -2.67 -18.81
C LEU A 1107 -10.87 -2.60 -17.47
N TRP A 1108 -10.08 -2.55 -16.40
CA TRP A 1108 -10.48 -1.91 -15.17
C TRP A 1108 -9.76 -0.57 -15.07
N GLN A 1109 -10.52 0.52 -14.92
CA GLN A 1109 -9.96 1.82 -14.55
C GLN A 1109 -10.35 2.16 -13.11
N GLY A 1110 -9.38 2.05 -12.20
CA GLY A 1110 -9.44 2.74 -10.92
C GLY A 1110 -9.05 4.20 -11.12
N GLU A 1111 -9.99 5.10 -10.81
CA GLU A 1111 -9.86 6.52 -10.45
C GLU A 1111 -8.59 7.27 -10.92
N LYS A 1112 -8.71 8.03 -12.03
CA LYS A 1112 -8.21 9.42 -12.17
C LYS A 1112 -8.48 10.02 -13.56
N ASN A 1113 -9.01 11.24 -13.53
CA ASN A 1113 -9.26 12.17 -14.64
C ASN A 1113 -8.17 12.22 -15.71
N LEU A 1114 -8.61 12.24 -16.97
CA LEU A 1114 -8.04 13.06 -18.04
C LEU A 1114 -9.19 13.69 -18.84
N ASP A 1115 -9.65 14.84 -18.36
CA ASP A 1115 -10.41 15.81 -19.14
C ASP A 1115 -9.55 16.28 -20.31
N SER A 1116 -9.78 15.74 -21.52
CA SER A 1116 -9.69 16.44 -22.81
C SER A 1116 -9.49 15.46 -23.98
N VAL A 1117 -10.57 15.12 -24.70
CA VAL A 1117 -10.65 15.18 -26.18
C VAL A 1117 -12.15 15.17 -26.53
N ARG A 1118 -12.58 16.19 -27.28
CA ARG A 1118 -13.94 16.37 -27.80
C ARG A 1118 -14.20 15.44 -28.99
N SER A 1119 -15.40 14.88 -29.04
CA SER A 1119 -16.15 14.34 -30.20
C SER A 1119 -15.40 13.45 -31.19
N LEU A 1120 -15.79 12.17 -31.29
CA LEU A 1120 -15.66 11.37 -32.51
C LEU A 1120 -16.74 10.28 -32.55
N ASP A 1121 -17.27 10.08 -33.76
CA ASP A 1121 -18.48 9.36 -34.17
C ASP A 1121 -18.61 7.88 -33.76
N GLU A 1122 -19.85 7.41 -33.76
CA GLU A 1122 -20.40 6.17 -33.23
C GLU A 1122 -19.83 4.81 -33.70
N HIS A 1123 -18.78 4.69 -34.52
CA HIS A 1123 -18.34 3.36 -35.04
C HIS A 1123 -16.85 3.02 -34.91
N LYS A 1124 -16.04 3.76 -34.13
CA LYS A 1124 -14.60 3.45 -33.95
C LYS A 1124 -14.10 3.85 -32.56
N THR A 1125 -14.05 2.91 -31.61
CA THR A 1125 -13.30 3.12 -30.35
C THR A 1125 -11.82 2.87 -30.60
N GLY A 1126 -11.06 3.96 -30.66
CA GLY A 1126 -9.61 3.98 -30.82
C GLY A 1126 -8.87 4.20 -29.51
N TRP A 1127 -7.77 3.48 -29.32
CA TRP A 1127 -6.89 3.53 -28.17
C TRP A 1127 -5.62 4.31 -28.50
N HIS A 1128 -5.25 5.33 -27.75
CA HIS A 1128 -3.91 5.91 -27.88
C HIS A 1128 -2.88 4.95 -27.26
N ALA A 1129 -2.00 4.41 -28.10
CA ALA A 1129 -0.85 3.62 -27.66
C ALA A 1129 0.40 4.14 -28.36
N MET A 1130 1.44 4.47 -27.59
CA MET A 1130 2.76 4.74 -28.18
C MET A 1130 3.35 3.41 -28.66
N ILE A 1131 3.40 3.23 -29.98
CA ILE A 1131 4.02 2.07 -30.60
C ILE A 1131 5.44 2.48 -31.01
N TYR A 1132 6.42 1.79 -30.44
CA TYR A 1132 7.83 2.05 -30.73
C TYR A 1132 8.28 1.19 -31.91
N ASN A 1133 8.67 1.84 -33.01
CA ASN A 1133 9.29 1.20 -34.17
C ASN A 1133 10.75 1.68 -34.30
N GLY A 1134 11.70 0.88 -33.84
CA GLY A 1134 13.12 1.26 -33.87
C GLY A 1134 13.42 2.44 -32.92
N ASN A 1135 13.87 3.57 -33.47
CA ASN A 1135 14.21 4.79 -32.72
C ASN A 1135 13.07 5.83 -32.71
N ASP A 1136 12.00 5.60 -33.47
CA ASP A 1136 10.88 6.54 -33.57
C ASP A 1136 9.75 6.10 -32.65
N ALA A 1137 9.33 7.02 -31.77
CA ALA A 1137 8.05 6.95 -31.08
C ALA A 1137 7.02 7.55 -32.02
N ILE A 1138 6.07 6.74 -32.48
CA ILE A 1138 5.01 7.28 -33.32
C ILE A 1138 3.68 7.21 -32.57
N ASP A 1139 3.04 8.38 -32.54
CA ASP A 1139 1.79 8.64 -31.85
C ASP A 1139 0.64 8.05 -32.69
N GLY A 1140 0.01 6.99 -32.17
CA GLY A 1140 -0.92 6.16 -32.93
C GLY A 1140 -2.16 5.77 -32.14
N THR A 1141 -3.31 5.84 -32.79
CA THR A 1141 -4.59 5.36 -32.23
C THR A 1141 -4.96 4.00 -32.82
N LEU A 1142 -5.04 2.97 -31.98
CA LEU A 1142 -5.33 1.58 -32.31
C LEU A 1142 -6.85 1.35 -32.25
N TYR A 1143 -7.50 1.04 -33.36
CA TYR A 1143 -8.96 0.82 -33.40
C TYR A 1143 -9.30 -0.67 -33.39
N LEU A 1144 -10.26 -1.07 -32.55
CA LEU A 1144 -10.89 -2.40 -32.64
C LEU A 1144 -12.11 -2.27 -33.55
N CYS A 1145 -12.13 -3.04 -34.65
CA CYS A 1145 -13.29 -3.14 -35.53
C CYS A 1145 -13.92 -4.53 -35.42
N LYS A 1146 -15.25 -4.57 -35.30
CA LYS A 1146 -16.06 -5.78 -35.36
C LYS A 1146 -16.37 -6.04 -36.85
N ASP A 1147 -16.02 -7.23 -37.34
CA ASP A 1147 -16.31 -7.82 -38.66
C ASP A 1147 -15.11 -7.92 -39.65
N PRO A 1148 -14.61 -9.13 -40.00
CA PRO A 1148 -13.40 -9.32 -40.81
C PRO A 1148 -13.60 -9.25 -42.35
N ALA A 1149 -14.77 -8.86 -42.86
CA ALA A 1149 -15.09 -9.03 -44.29
C ALA A 1149 -15.09 -7.76 -45.15
N GLY A 1150 -14.91 -6.56 -44.60
CA GLY A 1150 -15.34 -5.33 -45.30
C GLY A 1150 -14.26 -4.42 -45.88
N ASP A 1151 -13.09 -4.28 -45.28
CA ASP A 1151 -12.24 -3.11 -45.54
C ASP A 1151 -10.85 -3.48 -46.07
N ALA A 1152 -10.80 -3.83 -47.35
CA ALA A 1152 -9.56 -4.07 -48.08
C ALA A 1152 -8.64 -2.84 -48.08
N GLU A 1153 -9.18 -1.63 -47.86
CA GLU A 1153 -8.42 -0.39 -47.84
C GLU A 1153 -7.72 -0.16 -46.48
N PHE A 1154 -8.30 -0.67 -45.38
CA PHE A 1154 -7.61 -0.72 -44.08
C PHE A 1154 -6.44 -1.71 -44.07
N ALA A 1155 -6.63 -2.92 -44.62
CA ALA A 1155 -5.53 -3.88 -44.80
C ALA A 1155 -4.43 -3.34 -45.73
N ARG A 1156 -4.81 -2.53 -46.74
CA ARG A 1156 -3.87 -1.83 -47.63
C ARG A 1156 -3.08 -0.73 -46.92
N ARG A 1157 -3.72 0.06 -46.04
CA ARG A 1157 -3.02 1.08 -45.23
C ARG A 1157 -2.07 0.47 -44.21
N LEU A 1158 -2.42 -0.69 -43.64
CA LEU A 1158 -1.54 -1.48 -42.75
C LEU A 1158 -0.34 -2.10 -43.49
N THR A 1159 -0.44 -2.33 -44.80
CA THR A 1159 0.65 -2.84 -45.64
C THR A 1159 1.49 -1.73 -46.28
N GLU A 1160 0.91 -0.55 -46.55
CA GLU A 1160 1.62 0.59 -47.14
C GLU A 1160 2.34 1.46 -46.07
N GLU A 1161 1.82 1.53 -44.84
CA GLU A 1161 2.47 2.23 -43.73
C GLU A 1161 3.08 1.19 -42.77
N ARG A 1162 4.42 1.13 -42.69
CA ARG A 1162 5.19 0.16 -41.88
C ARG A 1162 5.01 0.34 -40.37
N TRP A 1163 3.97 -0.25 -39.80
CA TRP A 1163 3.70 -0.20 -38.35
C TRP A 1163 3.57 -1.60 -37.75
N LEU A 1164 4.19 -1.77 -36.57
CA LEU A 1164 4.48 -3.01 -35.82
C LEU A 1164 5.81 -3.69 -36.19
N ALA A 1165 6.59 -3.98 -35.15
CA ALA A 1165 7.73 -4.89 -35.16
C ALA A 1165 7.28 -6.35 -35.31
N ILE A 1166 6.49 -6.64 -36.34
CA ILE A 1166 6.26 -7.97 -36.88
C ILE A 1166 6.88 -7.93 -38.28
N THR A 1167 8.13 -8.34 -38.40
CA THR A 1167 8.73 -8.57 -39.71
C THR A 1167 8.05 -9.78 -40.32
N TYR A 1168 7.17 -9.56 -41.30
CA TYR A 1168 6.80 -10.59 -42.25
C TYR A 1168 8.01 -10.83 -43.16
N ALA A 1169 8.50 -12.06 -43.21
CA ALA A 1169 9.41 -12.49 -44.26
C ALA A 1169 8.59 -12.78 -45.52
N ASP A 1170 8.90 -12.09 -46.61
CA ASP A 1170 8.39 -12.41 -47.94
C ASP A 1170 8.78 -13.85 -48.29
N SER A 1171 7.78 -14.72 -48.45
CA SER A 1171 7.94 -15.97 -49.19
C SER A 1171 7.40 -15.77 -50.59
N GLY A 1172 8.31 -15.68 -51.56
CA GLY A 1172 8.09 -16.36 -52.83
C GLY A 1172 8.21 -17.86 -52.66
#